data_AF-A0A354MQ85-F1
#
_entry.id   AF-A0A354MQ85-F1
#
_cell.length_a   1.000
_cell.length_b   1.000
_cell.length_c   1.000
_cell.angle_alpha   90.00
_cell.angle_beta   90.00
_cell.angle_gamma   90.00
#
_symmetry.space_group_name_H-M   'P 1'
#
loop_
_entity.id
_entity.type
_entity.pdbx_description
1 polymer ?
#
loop_
_entity_poly.entity_id
_entity_poly.type
_entity_poly.pdbx_seq_one_letter_code
_entity_poly.pdbx_strand_id
1 'polypeptide(L)'
;MKKRLLSVLLLVCMVLTLLPTAALAEDVQEENHAHVPVCTCETACTAESMNASCPVCGAEGASAENCAKYVKPDVQTQPEGEPVMLNDGVTEVSTAEELENALSGSANIKLMNDITMNGVLDIDRSVMLDLNNCKLNAEYIRIGYNASSNVEFAAKGGTIDVQVNNTAAGIIRDGTFSGIVSNQNLISGGTFRGKVANCNYVSFGQINFTEARITGGDFYGEVTNGPVNEGNGSGTIIGGSFYGKVTNTGFSMITGGDFYDEVVSNAQRYLWEGIPYGCITGGTFYGGLTDNSTGDTVQTWTVTYMSSDSVYARQVVRSGSTLTAPKAPTKTNRTFIEWRKGDTAWDFETRVTSDITLTAAWDTSLLPGSGTSEDPYRISTADHLKRFRDAVNSGEYGAHAVLDNDIDLGSEAWTPIMPNAISTEDTVFGYCGIFDGGGHTVSGLAVSSDQEYVGLFGYTSDATIRNLTVSGSVTGTNGSAKVGGIVGYAYRSTVENCGNLCTVSGKYAAGIVGHAYNTTISACYNAGEIIGGNDAGGLVGWFKGSTGKFYDCYNVGSVRGVSGYAGGIVGNAGVCMAYNCYNAGAVIGGEAYSIGYGTDVENSYYLKGTPKDYNDRTEVKSAEDFADGTVLEKLKIRTDSGDYPLPSDPWADRCQYVDAAGKTLPVFKWQGATHTHSSGGWQSDEADHWKKCDVCNAVFDKAAHSGGTATCKEKAKCAVCGQPYGELGAHSWGEVAYYWVETTTPYDFTCTAKRVCQNDENHVETETVDATYDVVREPTCLVEGQRYYTASFKNDWAVGGSELDVTIPALDHDWGEWTSNGDGTHTRVCKRDDTHTETVNCSGGTATCTEKATCTDCGGKYGEKDPDNHTGKKEWTITKTKHEQKWSCCGEITVAKESHSFGKWVVTKKATSKQEGEKTRTCEVCDYVEKATIPATGAPAKTGDESRIGMWAGILCVSLAGIIALAILYGKKHKK
;
A
#
# COMPACT_ATOMS: atom_id res chain seq x y z
N MET A 1 -83.91 -0.30 -22.74
CA MET A 1 -83.95 -1.24 -23.90
C MET A 1 -82.53 -1.45 -24.43
N LYS A 2 -82.26 -2.56 -25.14
CA LYS A 2 -81.04 -2.83 -25.95
C LYS A 2 -79.66 -2.36 -25.39
N LYS A 3 -79.16 -2.99 -24.31
CA LYS A 3 -77.68 -3.17 -24.06
C LYS A 3 -77.30 -4.13 -22.90
N ARG A 4 -78.16 -5.11 -22.54
CA ARG A 4 -77.89 -6.13 -21.48
C ARG A 4 -78.39 -7.54 -21.85
N LEU A 5 -78.22 -7.95 -23.11
CA LEU A 5 -78.83 -9.20 -23.63
C LEU A 5 -77.89 -10.11 -24.45
N LEU A 6 -76.62 -9.71 -24.65
CA LEU A 6 -75.64 -10.53 -25.39
C LEU A 6 -74.72 -11.31 -24.45
N SER A 7 -74.26 -10.68 -23.36
CA SER A 7 -73.35 -11.28 -22.37
C SER A 7 -73.94 -12.44 -21.57
N VAL A 8 -75.27 -12.58 -21.54
CA VAL A 8 -75.95 -13.71 -20.87
C VAL A 8 -76.02 -14.93 -21.78
N LEU A 9 -76.07 -14.75 -23.11
CA LEU A 9 -76.24 -15.87 -24.05
C LEU A 9 -74.97 -16.72 -24.17
N LEU A 10 -73.79 -16.08 -24.21
CA LEU A 10 -72.50 -16.76 -24.28
C LEU A 10 -72.17 -17.56 -23.01
N LEU A 11 -72.66 -17.12 -21.85
CA LEU A 11 -72.40 -17.77 -20.56
C LEU A 11 -73.28 -19.01 -20.33
N VAL A 12 -74.34 -19.19 -21.12
CA VAL A 12 -75.24 -20.37 -21.06
C VAL A 12 -74.73 -21.54 -21.91
N CYS A 13 -73.92 -21.29 -22.95
CA CYS A 13 -73.43 -22.35 -23.85
C CYS A 13 -72.31 -23.23 -23.26
N MET A 14 -71.56 -22.77 -22.25
CA MET A 14 -70.43 -23.50 -21.66
C MET A 14 -70.76 -24.25 -20.36
N VAL A 15 -71.98 -24.12 -19.83
CA VAL A 15 -72.39 -24.70 -18.52
C VAL A 15 -73.23 -25.98 -18.69
N LEU A 16 -73.45 -26.44 -19.93
CA LEU A 16 -74.48 -27.44 -20.28
C LEU A 16 -74.00 -28.86 -20.59
N THR A 17 -72.73 -29.20 -20.29
CA THR A 17 -72.13 -30.52 -20.59
C THR A 17 -71.41 -31.19 -19.41
N LEU A 18 -71.63 -30.73 -18.18
CA LEU A 18 -71.17 -31.41 -16.96
C LEU A 18 -72.34 -32.12 -16.26
N LEU A 19 -71.99 -33.23 -15.58
CA LEU A 19 -72.83 -34.11 -14.73
C LEU A 19 -73.54 -35.29 -15.45
N PRO A 20 -73.68 -36.45 -14.77
CA PRO A 20 -73.17 -37.71 -15.37
C PRO A 20 -74.12 -38.93 -15.24
N THR A 21 -73.69 -40.12 -15.70
CA THR A 21 -73.73 -41.38 -14.90
C THR A 21 -73.12 -42.59 -15.63
N ALA A 22 -72.49 -43.49 -14.85
CA ALA A 22 -72.25 -44.92 -15.10
C ALA A 22 -71.37 -45.36 -16.31
N ALA A 23 -70.76 -46.55 -16.34
CA ALA A 23 -70.21 -47.41 -15.27
C ALA A 23 -69.37 -48.55 -15.90
N LEU A 24 -68.41 -49.09 -15.14
CA LEU A 24 -67.75 -50.41 -15.33
C LEU A 24 -66.87 -50.65 -16.59
N ALA A 25 -65.56 -50.53 -16.35
CA ALA A 25 -64.54 -51.59 -16.54
C ALA A 25 -63.91 -51.92 -17.92
N GLU A 26 -62.64 -52.34 -17.80
CA GLU A 26 -61.78 -53.14 -18.73
C GLU A 26 -61.22 -52.48 -20.00
N ASP A 27 -60.05 -51.86 -19.81
CA ASP A 27 -58.79 -52.03 -20.56
C ASP A 27 -58.81 -52.06 -22.11
N VAL A 28 -58.58 -50.89 -22.71
CA VAL A 28 -57.75 -50.73 -23.92
C VAL A 28 -56.82 -49.54 -23.72
N GLN A 29 -55.55 -49.67 -24.11
CA GLN A 29 -54.59 -48.55 -24.10
C GLN A 29 -54.67 -47.78 -25.43
N GLU A 30 -54.74 -46.45 -25.39
CA GLU A 30 -54.26 -45.64 -26.53
C GLU A 30 -53.90 -44.19 -26.13
N GLU A 31 -52.75 -43.76 -26.68
CA GLU A 31 -52.30 -42.40 -27.00
C GLU A 31 -52.63 -41.21 -26.08
N ASN A 32 -51.60 -40.77 -25.35
CA ASN A 32 -51.39 -39.36 -25.01
C ASN A 32 -50.03 -38.96 -25.63
N HIS A 33 -50.03 -38.15 -26.69
CA HIS A 33 -48.79 -37.83 -27.43
C HIS A 33 -47.85 -36.93 -26.60
N ALA A 34 -46.76 -37.51 -26.11
CA ALA A 34 -45.61 -36.75 -25.64
C ALA A 34 -44.87 -36.08 -26.81
N HIS A 35 -44.26 -34.93 -26.57
CA HIS A 35 -43.39 -34.26 -27.54
C HIS A 35 -42.07 -35.05 -27.68
N VAL A 36 -41.93 -35.83 -28.76
CA VAL A 36 -40.69 -36.55 -29.10
C VAL A 36 -39.67 -35.54 -29.67
N PRO A 37 -38.39 -35.56 -29.25
CA PRO A 37 -37.37 -34.67 -29.79
C PRO A 37 -37.03 -34.99 -31.25
N VAL A 38 -36.78 -33.95 -32.05
CA VAL A 38 -36.45 -34.07 -33.48
C VAL A 38 -34.95 -33.90 -33.70
N CYS A 39 -34.29 -34.91 -34.26
CA CYS A 39 -32.90 -34.82 -34.71
C CYS A 39 -32.80 -33.97 -35.99
N THR A 40 -32.05 -32.86 -35.91
CA THR A 40 -31.74 -31.95 -37.03
C THR A 40 -30.45 -32.36 -37.77
N CYS A 41 -30.13 -33.66 -37.74
CA CYS A 41 -28.82 -34.20 -38.09
C CYS A 41 -28.78 -34.73 -39.54
N GLU A 42 -28.67 -33.84 -40.53
CA GLU A 42 -28.94 -34.13 -41.96
C GLU A 42 -28.00 -35.13 -42.69
N THR A 43 -27.10 -35.87 -42.03
CA THR A 43 -26.13 -36.72 -42.77
C THR A 43 -25.55 -37.95 -42.06
N ALA A 44 -25.86 -38.27 -40.80
CA ALA A 44 -25.02 -39.19 -40.00
C ALA A 44 -25.75 -40.10 -38.98
N CYS A 45 -26.90 -40.70 -39.35
CA CYS A 45 -27.57 -41.72 -38.52
C CYS A 45 -27.82 -43.00 -39.34
N THR A 46 -27.35 -44.16 -38.87
CA THR A 46 -27.78 -45.47 -39.39
C THR A 46 -28.94 -46.00 -38.56
N ALA A 47 -29.74 -46.93 -39.11
CA ALA A 47 -30.89 -47.48 -38.39
C ALA A 47 -30.49 -48.24 -37.10
N GLU A 48 -29.27 -48.79 -37.06
CA GLU A 48 -28.72 -49.48 -35.89
C GLU A 48 -28.27 -48.50 -34.78
N SER A 49 -28.00 -47.24 -35.11
CA SER A 49 -27.59 -46.19 -34.16
C SER A 49 -28.75 -45.32 -33.65
N MET A 50 -30.01 -45.79 -33.74
CA MET A 50 -31.20 -45.02 -33.29
C MET A 50 -31.75 -45.43 -31.92
N ASN A 51 -31.29 -46.55 -31.34
CA ASN A 51 -31.73 -47.04 -30.02
C ASN A 51 -30.67 -46.91 -28.91
N ALA A 52 -29.56 -46.22 -29.20
CA ALA A 52 -28.58 -45.75 -28.23
C ALA A 52 -28.13 -44.35 -28.68
N SER A 53 -27.84 -43.47 -27.71
CA SER A 53 -27.70 -42.01 -27.83
C SER A 53 -26.96 -41.54 -29.11
N CYS A 54 -27.57 -40.64 -29.88
CA CYS A 54 -27.05 -40.21 -31.18
C CYS A 54 -25.64 -39.56 -31.06
N PRO A 55 -24.59 -40.05 -31.76
CA PRO A 55 -23.22 -39.57 -31.57
C PRO A 55 -22.96 -38.14 -32.06
N VAL A 56 -23.92 -37.52 -32.76
CA VAL A 56 -23.81 -36.14 -33.30
C VAL A 56 -24.52 -35.11 -32.43
N CYS A 57 -25.59 -35.48 -31.72
CA CYS A 57 -26.42 -34.54 -30.95
C CYS A 57 -26.81 -35.01 -29.53
N GLY A 58 -26.39 -36.20 -29.10
CA GLY A 58 -26.64 -36.76 -27.77
C GLY A 58 -28.07 -37.23 -27.50
N ALA A 59 -29.04 -36.92 -28.36
CA ALA A 59 -30.45 -37.23 -28.12
C ALA A 59 -30.73 -38.74 -28.05
N GLU A 60 -31.51 -39.14 -27.04
CA GLU A 60 -32.09 -40.48 -26.91
C GLU A 60 -33.57 -40.48 -27.37
N GLY A 61 -34.02 -41.58 -28.00
CA GLY A 61 -35.44 -41.82 -28.28
C GLY A 61 -36.06 -41.06 -29.47
N ALA A 62 -35.26 -40.51 -30.40
CA ALA A 62 -35.79 -39.87 -31.62
C ALA A 62 -36.29 -40.91 -32.65
N SER A 63 -37.49 -40.71 -33.23
CA SER A 63 -38.07 -41.67 -34.18
C SER A 63 -37.69 -41.41 -35.65
N ALA A 64 -37.61 -42.48 -36.44
CA ALA A 64 -37.07 -42.46 -37.81
C ALA A 64 -37.95 -41.74 -38.87
N GLU A 65 -39.25 -41.54 -38.59
CA GLU A 65 -40.22 -41.14 -39.63
C GLU A 65 -40.11 -39.66 -40.08
N ASN A 66 -39.42 -38.81 -39.31
CA ASN A 66 -39.37 -37.37 -39.56
C ASN A 66 -38.28 -36.93 -40.57
N CYS A 67 -37.43 -37.83 -41.07
CA CYS A 67 -36.24 -37.47 -41.84
C CYS A 67 -36.45 -37.35 -43.38
N ALA A 68 -37.66 -37.59 -43.89
CA ALA A 68 -37.87 -37.93 -45.31
C ALA A 68 -38.83 -37.02 -46.11
N LYS A 69 -38.62 -35.69 -46.14
CA LYS A 69 -39.45 -34.75 -46.97
C LYS A 69 -38.70 -33.55 -47.57
N TYR A 70 -37.90 -33.75 -48.63
CA TYR A 70 -38.05 -32.98 -49.89
C TYR A 70 -37.36 -33.65 -51.09
N VAL A 71 -37.63 -33.13 -52.30
CA VAL A 71 -37.28 -33.75 -53.60
C VAL A 71 -36.11 -33.03 -54.29
N LYS A 72 -35.14 -33.79 -54.83
CA LYS A 72 -34.03 -33.27 -55.65
C LYS A 72 -34.49 -32.81 -57.05
N PRO A 73 -33.88 -31.78 -57.65
CA PRO A 73 -34.02 -31.49 -59.08
C PRO A 73 -33.36 -32.56 -59.96
N ASP A 74 -33.87 -32.76 -61.18
CA ASP A 74 -33.35 -33.73 -62.15
C ASP A 74 -31.89 -33.48 -62.55
N VAL A 75 -31.08 -34.54 -62.46
CA VAL A 75 -29.86 -34.73 -63.25
C VAL A 75 -29.97 -36.11 -63.89
N GLN A 76 -29.81 -36.19 -65.21
CA GLN A 76 -30.04 -37.42 -65.96
C GLN A 76 -29.02 -38.51 -65.58
N THR A 77 -29.49 -39.55 -64.90
CA THR A 77 -28.69 -40.74 -64.58
C THR A 77 -28.64 -41.70 -65.76
N GLN A 78 -27.46 -42.27 -66.04
CA GLN A 78 -27.39 -43.60 -66.65
C GLN A 78 -27.88 -44.62 -65.61
N PRO A 79 -28.50 -45.74 -66.02
CA PRO A 79 -29.13 -46.66 -65.08
C PRO A 79 -28.11 -47.30 -64.14
N GLU A 80 -28.19 -46.97 -62.86
CA GLU A 80 -27.59 -47.76 -61.80
C GLU A 80 -28.27 -49.14 -61.79
N GLY A 81 -27.47 -50.21 -61.80
CA GLY A 81 -27.98 -51.55 -61.57
C GLY A 81 -28.35 -51.72 -60.09
N GLU A 82 -29.42 -52.48 -59.81
CA GLU A 82 -29.82 -52.79 -58.44
C GLU A 82 -28.65 -53.43 -57.66
N PRO A 83 -28.45 -53.08 -56.37
CA PRO A 83 -27.40 -53.67 -55.56
C PRO A 83 -27.64 -55.18 -55.42
N VAL A 84 -26.73 -55.97 -56.00
CA VAL A 84 -26.83 -57.43 -56.04
C VAL A 84 -26.54 -58.02 -54.65
N MET A 85 -27.59 -58.17 -53.85
CA MET A 85 -27.56 -58.80 -52.53
C MET A 85 -27.35 -60.32 -52.68
N LEU A 86 -26.08 -60.76 -52.73
CA LEU A 86 -25.69 -62.17 -52.71
C LEU A 86 -25.22 -62.61 -51.32
N ASN A 87 -25.59 -63.83 -50.94
CA ASN A 87 -25.35 -64.41 -49.61
C ASN A 87 -23.91 -64.96 -49.43
N ASP A 88 -22.89 -64.15 -49.71
CA ASP A 88 -21.49 -64.51 -49.45
C ASP A 88 -21.11 -64.18 -48.00
N GLY A 89 -20.87 -65.25 -47.22
CA GLY A 89 -20.57 -65.17 -45.79
C GLY A 89 -19.26 -64.45 -45.46
N VAL A 90 -19.21 -63.85 -44.27
CA VAL A 90 -18.01 -63.19 -43.74
C VAL A 90 -16.90 -64.23 -43.52
N THR A 91 -15.74 -63.98 -44.11
CA THR A 91 -14.54 -64.81 -43.91
C THR A 91 -13.73 -64.23 -42.75
N GLU A 92 -13.75 -64.89 -41.59
CA GLU A 92 -12.93 -64.50 -40.44
C GLU A 92 -11.47 -64.98 -40.61
N VAL A 93 -10.51 -64.08 -40.39
CA VAL A 93 -9.06 -64.33 -40.57
C VAL A 93 -8.26 -63.88 -39.35
N SER A 94 -7.22 -64.64 -38.97
CA SER A 94 -6.36 -64.38 -37.82
C SER A 94 -4.89 -64.14 -38.17
N THR A 95 -4.48 -64.43 -39.40
CA THR A 95 -3.08 -64.44 -39.86
C THR A 95 -2.93 -63.83 -41.25
N ALA A 96 -1.70 -63.44 -41.61
CA ALA A 96 -1.39 -62.87 -42.92
C ALA A 96 -1.72 -63.84 -44.08
N GLU A 97 -1.39 -65.12 -43.94
CA GLU A 97 -1.67 -66.15 -44.95
C GLU A 97 -3.18 -66.36 -45.15
N GLU A 98 -3.97 -66.35 -44.08
CA GLU A 98 -5.44 -66.41 -44.18
C GLU A 98 -6.01 -65.17 -44.87
N LEU A 99 -5.46 -63.97 -44.61
CA LEU A 99 -5.88 -62.72 -45.26
C LEU A 99 -5.55 -62.71 -46.76
N GLU A 100 -4.35 -63.12 -47.17
CA GLU A 100 -3.97 -63.25 -48.60
C GLU A 100 -4.89 -64.22 -49.34
N ASN A 101 -5.14 -65.39 -48.75
CA ASN A 101 -6.05 -66.38 -49.33
C ASN A 101 -7.50 -65.85 -49.40
N ALA A 102 -8.00 -65.19 -48.35
CA ALA A 102 -9.34 -64.62 -48.31
C ALA A 102 -9.52 -63.51 -49.36
N LEU A 103 -8.52 -62.64 -49.57
CA LEU A 103 -8.53 -61.59 -50.60
C LEU A 103 -8.61 -62.12 -52.03
N SER A 104 -8.23 -63.38 -52.28
CA SER A 104 -8.44 -64.02 -53.58
C SER A 104 -9.90 -64.44 -53.83
N GLY A 105 -10.59 -64.90 -52.78
CA GLY A 105 -11.89 -65.59 -52.89
C GLY A 105 -13.11 -64.78 -52.44
N SER A 106 -13.01 -64.07 -51.33
CA SER A 106 -14.15 -63.53 -50.58
C SER A 106 -14.36 -62.03 -50.81
N ALA A 107 -15.62 -61.60 -50.86
CA ALA A 107 -15.98 -60.17 -50.91
C ALA A 107 -16.05 -59.52 -49.51
N ASN A 108 -16.32 -60.31 -48.47
CA ASN A 108 -16.47 -59.87 -47.08
C ASN A 108 -15.44 -60.57 -46.19
N ILE A 109 -14.50 -59.82 -45.62
CA ILE A 109 -13.41 -60.34 -44.77
C ILE A 109 -13.46 -59.64 -43.41
N LYS A 110 -13.19 -60.37 -42.33
CA LYS A 110 -13.14 -59.84 -40.97
C LYS A 110 -11.88 -60.30 -40.22
N LEU A 111 -11.14 -59.37 -39.63
CA LEU A 111 -9.99 -59.67 -38.78
C LEU A 111 -10.45 -60.16 -37.41
N MET A 112 -9.65 -61.04 -36.80
CA MET A 112 -9.85 -61.53 -35.43
C MET A 112 -8.64 -61.24 -34.52
N ASN A 113 -7.53 -60.75 -35.09
CA ASN A 113 -6.31 -60.32 -34.41
C ASN A 113 -5.62 -59.21 -35.23
N ASP A 114 -4.66 -58.50 -34.65
CA ASP A 114 -3.72 -57.63 -35.38
C ASP A 114 -2.92 -58.47 -36.40
N ILE A 115 -2.92 -58.06 -37.67
CA ILE A 115 -2.18 -58.73 -38.75
C ILE A 115 -1.02 -57.85 -39.21
N THR A 116 0.17 -58.45 -39.30
CA THR A 116 1.36 -57.83 -39.89
C THR A 116 1.93 -58.74 -40.98
N MET A 117 2.10 -58.17 -42.18
CA MET A 117 2.47 -58.89 -43.41
C MET A 117 3.89 -58.55 -43.85
N ASN A 118 4.62 -59.54 -44.36
CA ASN A 118 5.99 -59.37 -44.84
C ASN A 118 6.01 -59.11 -46.36
N GLY A 119 5.70 -57.88 -46.76
CA GLY A 119 5.73 -57.45 -48.15
C GLY A 119 4.48 -56.65 -48.55
N VAL A 120 4.11 -56.75 -49.83
CA VAL A 120 3.07 -55.93 -50.47
C VAL A 120 1.71 -56.62 -50.43
N LEU A 121 0.67 -55.89 -50.03
CA LEU A 121 -0.71 -56.36 -50.11
C LEU A 121 -1.41 -55.79 -51.34
N ASP A 122 -1.76 -56.65 -52.30
CA ASP A 122 -2.46 -56.27 -53.52
C ASP A 122 -3.96 -56.57 -53.42
N ILE A 123 -4.78 -55.52 -53.52
CA ILE A 123 -6.25 -55.58 -53.52
C ILE A 123 -6.73 -55.32 -54.95
N ASP A 124 -6.75 -56.38 -55.77
CA ASP A 124 -7.10 -56.32 -57.20
C ASP A 124 -8.57 -56.71 -57.50
N ARG A 125 -9.40 -56.88 -56.47
CA ARG A 125 -10.86 -57.06 -56.56
C ARG A 125 -11.57 -56.31 -55.43
N SER A 126 -12.84 -55.96 -55.63
CA SER A 126 -13.61 -55.23 -54.60
C SER A 126 -13.82 -56.08 -53.34
N VAL A 127 -13.56 -55.49 -52.17
CA VAL A 127 -13.57 -56.14 -50.85
C VAL A 127 -14.03 -55.18 -49.75
N MET A 128 -14.92 -55.67 -48.89
CA MET A 128 -15.25 -55.10 -47.58
C MET A 128 -14.35 -55.75 -46.51
N LEU A 129 -13.58 -54.94 -45.78
CA LEU A 129 -12.66 -55.39 -44.73
C LEU A 129 -13.09 -54.87 -43.35
N ASP A 130 -13.71 -55.72 -42.55
CA ASP A 130 -13.97 -55.45 -41.14
C ASP A 130 -12.70 -55.69 -40.34
N LEU A 131 -12.06 -54.62 -39.85
CA LEU A 131 -10.84 -54.72 -39.07
C LEU A 131 -11.12 -55.12 -37.60
N ASN A 132 -12.37 -55.15 -37.14
CA ASN A 132 -12.79 -55.65 -35.81
C ASN A 132 -11.96 -55.10 -34.62
N ASN A 133 -11.68 -53.79 -34.65
CA ASN A 133 -10.79 -53.01 -33.77
C ASN A 133 -9.29 -53.40 -33.81
N CYS A 134 -8.89 -54.30 -34.70
CA CYS A 134 -7.50 -54.69 -34.93
C CYS A 134 -6.77 -53.74 -35.89
N LYS A 135 -5.44 -53.91 -35.97
CA LYS A 135 -4.55 -53.26 -36.92
C LYS A 135 -4.20 -54.16 -38.11
N LEU A 136 -4.04 -53.54 -39.28
CA LEU A 136 -3.43 -54.17 -40.45
C LEU A 136 -2.16 -53.41 -40.86
N ASN A 137 -1.04 -54.13 -40.87
CA ASN A 137 0.27 -53.64 -41.30
C ASN A 137 0.82 -54.49 -42.46
N ALA A 138 1.46 -53.85 -43.44
CA ALA A 138 2.20 -54.44 -44.55
C ALA A 138 3.38 -53.51 -44.88
N GLU A 139 4.25 -53.87 -45.84
CA GLU A 139 5.28 -52.92 -46.34
C GLU A 139 4.61 -51.74 -47.06
N TYR A 140 3.64 -52.05 -47.93
CA TYR A 140 2.61 -51.14 -48.40
C TYR A 140 1.42 -51.91 -48.98
N ILE A 141 0.27 -51.24 -49.10
CA ILE A 141 -0.95 -51.77 -49.75
C ILE A 141 -1.09 -51.10 -51.12
N ARG A 142 -1.54 -51.86 -52.14
CA ARG A 142 -2.00 -51.31 -53.43
C ARG A 142 -3.45 -51.70 -53.68
N ILE A 143 -4.22 -50.79 -54.27
CA ILE A 143 -5.63 -51.03 -54.61
C ILE A 143 -5.82 -50.85 -56.12
N GLY A 144 -6.30 -51.89 -56.80
CA GLY A 144 -6.55 -51.94 -58.24
C GLY A 144 -5.31 -52.06 -59.14
N TYR A 145 -4.15 -52.47 -58.61
CA TYR A 145 -2.86 -52.41 -59.32
C TYR A 145 -2.80 -53.23 -60.61
N ASN A 146 -3.42 -54.42 -60.66
CA ASN A 146 -3.54 -55.24 -61.87
C ASN A 146 -4.95 -55.23 -62.47
N ALA A 147 -5.87 -54.40 -61.94
CA ALA A 147 -7.29 -54.47 -62.27
C ALA A 147 -7.63 -53.78 -63.61
N SER A 148 -8.46 -54.44 -64.42
CA SER A 148 -8.98 -53.91 -65.69
C SER A 148 -10.31 -53.15 -65.57
N SER A 149 -10.81 -53.01 -64.35
CA SER A 149 -12.07 -52.35 -63.97
C SER A 149 -11.95 -51.78 -62.55
N ASN A 150 -12.87 -50.90 -62.16
CA ASN A 150 -12.85 -50.32 -60.81
C ASN A 150 -12.88 -51.39 -59.70
N VAL A 151 -12.08 -51.18 -58.67
CA VAL A 151 -11.94 -52.03 -57.47
C VAL A 151 -12.25 -51.19 -56.25
N GLU A 152 -13.28 -51.59 -55.50
CA GLU A 152 -13.72 -50.88 -54.30
C GLU A 152 -13.14 -51.52 -53.04
N PHE A 153 -12.37 -50.74 -52.28
CA PHE A 153 -11.88 -51.09 -50.96
C PHE A 153 -12.59 -50.24 -49.90
N ALA A 154 -13.25 -50.91 -48.96
CA ALA A 154 -13.83 -50.27 -47.78
C ALA A 154 -13.33 -51.00 -46.54
N ALA A 155 -12.64 -50.29 -45.65
CA ALA A 155 -12.29 -50.79 -44.33
C ALA A 155 -13.22 -50.19 -43.26
N LYS A 156 -13.51 -50.93 -42.19
CA LYS A 156 -14.27 -50.41 -41.04
C LYS A 156 -13.71 -50.91 -39.71
N GLY A 157 -13.91 -50.13 -38.65
CA GLY A 157 -13.62 -50.50 -37.25
C GLY A 157 -12.21 -51.05 -37.03
N GLY A 158 -11.16 -50.22 -37.04
CA GLY A 158 -9.77 -50.63 -36.83
C GLY A 158 -8.80 -49.61 -37.43
N THR A 159 -7.55 -49.99 -37.73
CA THR A 159 -6.59 -49.04 -38.34
C THR A 159 -5.60 -49.70 -39.31
N ILE A 160 -5.32 -49.02 -40.42
CA ILE A 160 -4.29 -49.34 -41.40
C ILE A 160 -3.14 -48.35 -41.19
N ASP A 161 -2.02 -48.82 -40.64
CA ASP A 161 -0.93 -47.96 -40.12
C ASP A 161 0.26 -47.84 -41.10
N VAL A 162 0.00 -48.03 -42.41
CA VAL A 162 1.02 -48.24 -43.46
C VAL A 162 0.69 -47.50 -44.76
N GLN A 163 1.65 -47.41 -45.69
CA GLN A 163 1.43 -46.70 -46.95
C GLN A 163 0.37 -47.41 -47.81
N VAL A 164 -0.60 -46.65 -48.34
CA VAL A 164 -1.65 -47.14 -49.24
C VAL A 164 -1.57 -46.40 -50.57
N ASN A 165 -1.39 -47.16 -51.65
CA ASN A 165 -1.31 -46.65 -53.02
C ASN A 165 -2.60 -47.03 -53.77
N ASN A 166 -3.58 -46.12 -53.76
CA ASN A 166 -4.83 -46.27 -54.50
C ASN A 166 -4.59 -45.89 -55.96
N THR A 167 -4.63 -46.87 -56.86
CA THR A 167 -4.24 -46.71 -58.28
C THR A 167 -5.39 -46.18 -59.14
N ALA A 168 -5.15 -45.99 -60.45
CA ALA A 168 -6.16 -45.52 -61.39
C ALA A 168 -7.45 -46.37 -61.44
N ALA A 169 -7.42 -47.64 -61.02
CA ALA A 169 -8.61 -48.49 -60.90
C ALA A 169 -9.18 -48.55 -59.46
N GLY A 170 -8.52 -47.98 -58.45
CA GLY A 170 -8.89 -48.15 -57.05
C GLY A 170 -9.89 -47.11 -56.52
N ILE A 171 -10.81 -47.54 -55.66
CA ILE A 171 -11.77 -46.68 -54.96
C ILE A 171 -11.68 -46.98 -53.47
N ILE A 172 -11.24 -46.01 -52.66
CA ILE A 172 -11.36 -46.06 -51.20
C ILE A 172 -12.72 -45.49 -50.80
N ARG A 173 -13.56 -46.30 -50.17
CA ARG A 173 -14.85 -45.84 -49.62
C ARG A 173 -14.77 -45.42 -48.16
N ASP A 174 -14.15 -46.24 -47.32
CA ASP A 174 -14.05 -46.04 -45.87
C ASP A 174 -12.77 -46.67 -45.31
N GLY A 175 -12.43 -46.31 -44.06
CA GLY A 175 -11.31 -46.86 -43.29
C GLY A 175 -10.77 -45.89 -42.25
N THR A 176 -9.79 -46.32 -41.45
CA THR A 176 -8.90 -45.40 -40.73
C THR A 176 -7.47 -45.65 -41.18
N PHE A 177 -6.85 -44.64 -41.79
CA PHE A 177 -5.55 -44.71 -42.44
C PHE A 177 -4.57 -43.79 -41.70
N SER A 178 -3.61 -44.37 -40.98
CA SER A 178 -2.58 -43.61 -40.25
C SER A 178 -1.27 -43.47 -41.03
N GLY A 179 -1.01 -44.35 -42.01
CA GLY A 179 0.08 -44.21 -42.96
C GLY A 179 -0.21 -43.22 -44.10
N ILE A 180 0.75 -43.09 -45.04
CA ILE A 180 0.64 -42.19 -46.20
C ILE A 180 -0.33 -42.77 -47.23
N VAL A 181 -1.28 -41.98 -47.73
CA VAL A 181 -2.20 -42.40 -48.81
C VAL A 181 -1.93 -41.64 -50.10
N SER A 182 -1.60 -42.36 -51.17
CA SER A 182 -1.44 -41.81 -52.52
C SER A 182 -2.65 -42.21 -53.37
N ASN A 183 -3.45 -41.24 -53.81
CA ASN A 183 -4.65 -41.46 -54.61
C ASN A 183 -4.45 -41.12 -56.10
N GLN A 184 -4.94 -42.01 -56.97
CA GLN A 184 -4.99 -41.84 -58.42
C GLN A 184 -6.42 -41.98 -59.01
N ASN A 185 -7.42 -42.37 -58.21
CA ASN A 185 -8.83 -42.42 -58.63
C ASN A 185 -9.71 -41.87 -57.49
N LEU A 186 -10.50 -42.65 -56.75
CA LEU A 186 -11.49 -42.08 -55.83
C LEU A 186 -11.20 -42.36 -54.35
N ILE A 187 -11.29 -41.32 -53.52
CA ILE A 187 -11.59 -41.41 -52.09
C ILE A 187 -12.99 -40.82 -51.86
N SER A 188 -13.92 -41.58 -51.28
CA SER A 188 -15.28 -41.08 -50.96
C SER A 188 -15.60 -40.94 -49.47
N GLY A 189 -14.74 -41.41 -48.58
CA GLY A 189 -14.97 -41.47 -47.14
C GLY A 189 -13.78 -42.04 -46.36
N GLY A 190 -13.97 -42.34 -45.08
CA GLY A 190 -12.92 -42.76 -44.14
C GLY A 190 -12.15 -41.62 -43.46
N THR A 191 -11.30 -41.98 -42.50
CA THR A 191 -10.49 -41.09 -41.68
C THR A 191 -9.00 -41.22 -42.00
N PHE A 192 -8.33 -40.12 -42.31
CA PHE A 192 -6.93 -40.08 -42.75
C PHE A 192 -6.08 -39.28 -41.74
N ARG A 193 -5.25 -39.97 -40.95
CA ARG A 193 -4.35 -39.37 -39.96
C ARG A 193 -2.94 -39.14 -40.51
N GLY A 194 -2.52 -39.93 -41.50
CA GLY A 194 -1.29 -39.71 -42.26
C GLY A 194 -1.46 -38.70 -43.40
N LYS A 195 -0.37 -38.40 -44.12
CA LYS A 195 -0.39 -37.48 -45.27
C LYS A 195 -1.13 -38.09 -46.46
N VAL A 196 -1.89 -37.26 -47.20
CA VAL A 196 -2.61 -37.70 -48.40
C VAL A 196 -2.15 -36.92 -49.63
N ALA A 197 -1.81 -37.63 -50.71
CA ALA A 197 -1.47 -37.05 -52.02
C ALA A 197 -2.56 -37.41 -53.03
N ASN A 198 -3.41 -36.44 -53.39
CA ASN A 198 -4.48 -36.60 -54.36
C ASN A 198 -3.97 -36.21 -55.76
N CYS A 199 -3.71 -37.23 -56.59
CA CYS A 199 -2.90 -37.21 -57.81
C CYS A 199 -1.39 -37.13 -57.54
N ASN A 200 -0.68 -38.24 -57.72
CA ASN A 200 0.78 -38.34 -57.56
C ASN A 200 1.45 -39.01 -58.78
N TYR A 201 0.86 -38.90 -59.98
CA TYR A 201 1.38 -39.51 -61.21
C TYR A 201 1.57 -38.46 -62.31
N VAL A 202 2.54 -38.69 -63.19
CA VAL A 202 2.86 -37.81 -64.32
C VAL A 202 2.84 -38.62 -65.61
N SER A 203 1.72 -38.54 -66.33
CA SER A 203 1.60 -39.15 -67.67
C SER A 203 2.33 -38.29 -68.72
N PHE A 204 3.43 -38.81 -69.25
CA PHE A 204 4.14 -38.18 -70.38
C PHE A 204 3.50 -38.59 -71.71
N GLY A 205 2.57 -37.78 -72.23
CA GLY A 205 2.18 -37.83 -73.66
C GLY A 205 0.72 -37.54 -73.99
N GLN A 206 -0.21 -37.66 -73.04
CA GLN A 206 -1.62 -37.28 -73.22
C GLN A 206 -2.13 -36.53 -71.99
N ILE A 207 -2.96 -35.51 -72.21
CA ILE A 207 -3.54 -34.70 -71.14
C ILE A 207 -4.89 -35.32 -70.74
N ASN A 208 -4.84 -36.38 -69.94
CA ASN A 208 -6.04 -37.00 -69.36
C ASN A 208 -6.46 -36.20 -68.12
N PHE A 209 -7.45 -35.33 -68.28
CA PHE A 209 -7.79 -34.26 -67.32
C PHE A 209 -8.59 -34.69 -66.07
N THR A 210 -8.81 -35.98 -65.82
CA THR A 210 -9.48 -36.47 -64.60
C THR A 210 -9.00 -37.87 -64.24
N GLU A 211 -8.23 -37.97 -63.15
CA GLU A 211 -7.89 -39.24 -62.52
C GLU A 211 -8.25 -39.15 -61.01
N ALA A 212 -7.49 -38.42 -60.18
CA ALA A 212 -7.71 -38.40 -58.73
C ALA A 212 -8.81 -37.44 -58.22
N ARG A 213 -9.69 -37.92 -57.32
CA ARG A 213 -10.80 -37.21 -56.68
C ARG A 213 -10.92 -37.56 -55.19
N ILE A 214 -11.24 -36.56 -54.37
CA ILE A 214 -11.77 -36.71 -53.00
C ILE A 214 -13.20 -36.16 -52.99
N THR A 215 -14.18 -36.95 -52.54
CA THR A 215 -15.58 -36.51 -52.38
C THR A 215 -16.07 -36.53 -50.93
N GLY A 216 -15.29 -37.07 -49.99
CA GLY A 216 -15.64 -37.18 -48.58
C GLY A 216 -14.49 -37.76 -47.75
N GLY A 217 -14.69 -37.85 -46.43
CA GLY A 217 -13.70 -38.32 -45.45
C GLY A 217 -13.12 -37.21 -44.58
N ASP A 218 -12.49 -37.59 -43.47
CA ASP A 218 -11.91 -36.69 -42.47
C ASP A 218 -10.37 -36.76 -42.47
N PHE A 219 -9.72 -35.66 -42.85
CA PHE A 219 -8.28 -35.58 -43.10
C PHE A 219 -7.58 -34.77 -42.00
N TYR A 220 -6.93 -35.47 -41.07
CA TYR A 220 -6.14 -34.89 -39.97
C TYR A 220 -4.66 -34.69 -40.32
N GLY A 221 -4.16 -35.39 -41.34
CA GLY A 221 -2.82 -35.15 -41.89
C GLY A 221 -2.82 -34.08 -42.99
N GLU A 222 -1.61 -33.65 -43.41
CA GLU A 222 -1.45 -32.75 -44.56
C GLU A 222 -2.01 -33.38 -45.84
N VAL A 223 -2.72 -32.59 -46.66
CA VAL A 223 -3.24 -33.03 -47.97
C VAL A 223 -2.61 -32.21 -49.10
N THR A 224 -2.01 -32.88 -50.08
CA THR A 224 -1.59 -32.25 -51.34
C THR A 224 -2.60 -32.61 -52.42
N ASN A 225 -3.25 -31.61 -53.01
CA ASN A 225 -4.17 -31.76 -54.13
C ASN A 225 -3.48 -31.35 -55.43
N GLY A 226 -3.03 -32.33 -56.19
CA GLY A 226 -2.19 -32.16 -57.36
C GLY A 226 -0.83 -32.81 -57.25
N PRO A 227 -0.11 -32.91 -58.39
CA PRO A 227 1.17 -33.60 -58.45
C PRO A 227 2.22 -32.91 -57.58
N VAL A 228 3.01 -33.72 -56.89
CA VAL A 228 4.09 -33.29 -55.98
C VAL A 228 5.33 -32.80 -56.74
N ASN A 229 5.39 -33.04 -58.06
CA ASN A 229 6.47 -32.63 -58.97
C ASN A 229 5.88 -31.93 -60.21
N GLU A 230 6.70 -31.17 -60.95
CA GLU A 230 6.29 -30.50 -62.19
C GLU A 230 5.76 -31.49 -63.23
N GLY A 231 4.44 -31.47 -63.48
CA GLY A 231 3.78 -32.41 -64.40
C GLY A 231 2.28 -32.13 -64.55
N ASN A 232 1.67 -32.71 -65.59
CA ASN A 232 0.30 -32.39 -66.02
C ASN A 232 -0.82 -33.09 -65.21
N GLY A 233 -0.53 -33.55 -63.99
CA GLY A 233 -1.53 -34.17 -63.12
C GLY A 233 -2.54 -33.17 -62.56
N SER A 234 -3.74 -33.66 -62.24
CA SER A 234 -4.81 -32.85 -61.63
C SER A 234 -5.60 -33.65 -60.60
N GLY A 235 -5.60 -33.18 -59.36
CA GLY A 235 -6.53 -33.64 -58.32
C GLY A 235 -7.80 -32.77 -58.26
N THR A 236 -8.92 -33.35 -57.82
CA THR A 236 -10.12 -32.57 -57.47
C THR A 236 -10.56 -32.88 -56.04
N ILE A 237 -10.79 -31.84 -55.23
CA ILE A 237 -11.52 -31.96 -53.95
C ILE A 237 -12.94 -31.43 -54.16
N ILE A 238 -13.93 -32.28 -53.88
CA ILE A 238 -15.37 -32.00 -54.04
C ILE A 238 -16.07 -31.97 -52.67
N GLY A 239 -15.53 -32.67 -51.67
CA GLY A 239 -16.06 -32.75 -50.30
C GLY A 239 -15.05 -33.35 -49.32
N GLY A 240 -15.43 -33.45 -48.05
CA GLY A 240 -14.57 -33.92 -46.94
C GLY A 240 -14.22 -32.82 -45.95
N SER A 241 -13.78 -33.24 -44.75
CA SER A 241 -13.36 -32.38 -43.64
C SER A 241 -11.83 -32.36 -43.56
N PHE A 242 -11.19 -31.19 -43.59
CA PHE A 242 -9.74 -31.06 -43.60
C PHE A 242 -9.25 -30.34 -42.35
N TYR A 243 -8.74 -31.09 -41.39
CA TYR A 243 -8.18 -30.62 -40.11
C TYR A 243 -6.66 -30.42 -40.15
N GLY A 244 -5.98 -30.90 -41.21
CA GLY A 244 -4.59 -30.59 -41.52
C GLY A 244 -4.47 -29.80 -42.82
N LYS A 245 -3.42 -28.98 -42.91
CA LYS A 245 -3.09 -28.09 -44.02
C LYS A 245 -3.28 -28.72 -45.41
N VAL A 246 -3.96 -27.98 -46.30
CA VAL A 246 -4.19 -28.40 -47.69
C VAL A 246 -3.39 -27.53 -48.66
N THR A 247 -2.64 -28.17 -49.56
CA THR A 247 -1.86 -27.47 -50.60
C THR A 247 -2.36 -27.86 -51.99
N ASN A 248 -2.82 -26.89 -52.78
CA ASN A 248 -3.38 -27.10 -54.12
C ASN A 248 -2.38 -26.71 -55.22
N THR A 249 -2.04 -27.61 -56.14
CA THR A 249 -0.94 -27.48 -57.13
C THR A 249 -1.31 -27.98 -58.53
N GLY A 250 -0.49 -27.66 -59.53
CA GLY A 250 -0.73 -28.07 -60.92
C GLY A 250 -2.06 -27.52 -61.46
N PHE A 251 -2.81 -28.33 -62.19
CA PHE A 251 -4.14 -27.96 -62.72
C PHE A 251 -5.30 -28.31 -61.76
N SER A 252 -4.99 -28.52 -60.48
CA SER A 252 -5.92 -29.11 -59.50
C SER A 252 -6.97 -28.14 -58.96
N MET A 253 -8.13 -28.68 -58.65
CA MET A 253 -9.34 -27.92 -58.34
C MET A 253 -9.86 -28.19 -56.93
N ILE A 254 -10.45 -27.17 -56.31
CA ILE A 254 -11.27 -27.31 -55.11
C ILE A 254 -12.67 -26.78 -55.45
N THR A 255 -13.68 -27.64 -55.36
CA THR A 255 -15.08 -27.34 -55.68
C THR A 255 -16.03 -27.59 -54.50
N GLY A 256 -15.51 -27.93 -53.33
CA GLY A 256 -16.25 -28.16 -52.08
C GLY A 256 -15.33 -28.68 -50.97
N GLY A 257 -15.90 -29.01 -49.81
CA GLY A 257 -15.20 -29.41 -48.59
C GLY A 257 -15.13 -28.33 -47.51
N ASP A 258 -14.91 -28.74 -46.26
CA ASP A 258 -14.77 -27.90 -45.07
C ASP A 258 -13.31 -27.94 -44.58
N PHE A 259 -12.65 -26.79 -44.50
CA PHE A 259 -11.21 -26.65 -44.25
C PHE A 259 -10.95 -25.91 -42.93
N TYR A 260 -10.56 -26.64 -41.90
CA TYR A 260 -10.34 -26.15 -40.54
C TYR A 260 -8.90 -25.66 -40.28
N ASP A 261 -7.94 -26.04 -41.12
CA ASP A 261 -6.56 -25.53 -41.15
C ASP A 261 -6.32 -24.64 -42.40
N GLU A 262 -5.10 -24.14 -42.61
CA GLU A 262 -4.74 -23.30 -43.77
C GLU A 262 -4.87 -24.05 -45.10
N VAL A 263 -5.52 -23.42 -46.08
CA VAL A 263 -5.48 -23.82 -47.49
C VAL A 263 -4.58 -22.88 -48.28
N VAL A 264 -3.54 -23.42 -48.92
CA VAL A 264 -2.64 -22.67 -49.81
C VAL A 264 -2.77 -23.20 -51.24
N SER A 265 -3.18 -22.35 -52.17
CA SER A 265 -3.28 -22.68 -53.58
C SER A 265 -2.22 -21.96 -54.39
N ASN A 266 -1.43 -22.73 -55.14
CA ASN A 266 -0.41 -22.27 -56.08
C ASN A 266 -0.65 -22.88 -57.48
N ALA A 267 -1.91 -23.20 -57.80
CA ALA A 267 -2.29 -23.85 -59.03
C ALA A 267 -2.15 -22.95 -60.28
N GLN A 268 -2.10 -23.57 -61.46
CA GLN A 268 -2.14 -22.91 -62.75
C GLN A 268 -3.57 -22.96 -63.28
N ARG A 269 -4.22 -21.79 -63.34
CA ARG A 269 -5.60 -21.65 -63.80
C ARG A 269 -5.66 -21.71 -65.32
N TYR A 270 -6.60 -22.48 -65.86
CA TYR A 270 -6.70 -22.71 -67.30
C TYR A 270 -8.14 -22.99 -67.72
N LEU A 271 -8.56 -22.44 -68.87
CA LEU A 271 -9.88 -22.68 -69.45
C LEU A 271 -9.76 -23.58 -70.68
N TRP A 272 -10.21 -24.83 -70.57
CA TRP A 272 -10.35 -25.75 -71.72
C TRP A 272 -11.83 -25.98 -72.00
N GLU A 273 -12.29 -25.67 -73.22
CA GLU A 273 -13.69 -25.84 -73.67
C GLU A 273 -14.76 -25.21 -72.74
N GLY A 274 -14.37 -24.18 -71.96
CA GLY A 274 -15.22 -23.49 -70.99
C GLY A 274 -15.19 -24.08 -69.57
N ILE A 275 -14.45 -25.17 -69.34
CA ILE A 275 -14.24 -25.77 -68.03
C ILE A 275 -13.00 -25.12 -67.36
N PRO A 276 -13.13 -24.59 -66.12
CA PRO A 276 -12.01 -24.03 -65.37
C PRO A 276 -11.22 -25.09 -64.61
N TYR A 277 -9.95 -25.23 -64.96
CA TYR A 277 -8.94 -26.02 -64.24
C TYR A 277 -8.11 -25.10 -63.34
N GLY A 278 -7.43 -25.67 -62.33
CA GLY A 278 -6.58 -24.93 -61.40
C GLY A 278 -7.31 -23.92 -60.48
N CYS A 279 -8.65 -23.92 -60.49
CA CYS A 279 -9.46 -22.92 -59.80
C CYS A 279 -10.08 -23.47 -58.50
N ILE A 280 -10.14 -22.62 -57.47
CA ILE A 280 -11.05 -22.79 -56.34
C ILE A 280 -12.40 -22.20 -56.75
N THR A 281 -13.46 -23.02 -56.76
CA THR A 281 -14.82 -22.57 -57.13
C THR A 281 -15.91 -23.07 -56.16
N GLY A 282 -15.51 -23.53 -54.98
CA GLY A 282 -16.35 -24.11 -53.93
C GLY A 282 -15.52 -24.35 -52.67
N GLY A 283 -16.19 -24.56 -51.53
CA GLY A 283 -15.56 -24.92 -50.24
C GLY A 283 -15.67 -23.83 -49.16
N THR A 284 -15.62 -24.27 -47.90
CA THR A 284 -15.76 -23.44 -46.69
C THR A 284 -14.46 -23.49 -45.89
N PHE A 285 -13.87 -22.33 -45.60
CA PHE A 285 -12.52 -22.17 -45.05
C PHE A 285 -12.57 -21.46 -43.70
N TYR A 286 -12.34 -22.20 -42.61
CA TYR A 286 -12.28 -21.70 -41.24
C TYR A 286 -10.85 -21.35 -40.82
N GLY A 287 -9.86 -22.20 -41.16
CA GLY A 287 -8.46 -22.01 -40.74
C GLY A 287 -7.70 -20.92 -41.52
N GLY A 288 -7.89 -20.87 -42.84
CA GLY A 288 -7.32 -19.83 -43.69
C GLY A 288 -7.40 -20.17 -45.17
N LEU A 289 -7.32 -19.15 -46.03
CA LEU A 289 -7.25 -19.32 -47.48
C LEU A 289 -6.27 -18.32 -48.10
N THR A 290 -5.22 -18.85 -48.72
CA THR A 290 -4.20 -18.11 -49.48
C THR A 290 -4.18 -18.65 -50.91
N ASP A 291 -4.73 -17.92 -51.87
CA ASP A 291 -4.75 -18.34 -53.28
C ASP A 291 -3.85 -17.45 -54.15
N ASN A 292 -2.67 -18.00 -54.50
CA ASN A 292 -1.66 -17.41 -55.35
C ASN A 292 -1.78 -17.87 -56.82
N SER A 293 -2.86 -18.57 -57.18
CA SER A 293 -2.99 -19.21 -58.51
C SER A 293 -3.07 -18.20 -59.66
N THR A 294 -2.47 -18.55 -60.80
CA THR A 294 -2.27 -17.64 -61.94
C THR A 294 -2.83 -18.21 -63.24
N GLY A 295 -3.38 -17.35 -64.11
CA GLY A 295 -4.01 -17.73 -65.38
C GLY A 295 -5.47 -17.28 -65.50
N ASP A 296 -6.17 -17.77 -66.52
CA ASP A 296 -7.57 -17.40 -66.80
C ASP A 296 -8.55 -17.98 -65.76
N THR A 297 -9.59 -17.24 -65.41
CA THR A 297 -10.47 -17.55 -64.26
C THR A 297 -11.94 -17.58 -64.67
N VAL A 298 -12.74 -18.42 -64.00
CA VAL A 298 -14.19 -18.15 -63.89
C VAL A 298 -14.44 -17.08 -62.82
N GLN A 299 -15.54 -16.33 -62.95
CA GLN A 299 -15.96 -15.41 -61.90
C GLN A 299 -16.45 -16.18 -60.67
N THR A 300 -15.75 -16.01 -59.57
CA THR A 300 -16.15 -16.45 -58.23
C THR A 300 -16.42 -15.25 -57.33
N TRP A 301 -17.05 -15.50 -56.19
CA TRP A 301 -17.28 -14.53 -55.11
C TRP A 301 -16.95 -15.17 -53.77
N THR A 302 -16.51 -14.35 -52.83
CA THR A 302 -16.18 -14.72 -51.46
C THR A 302 -17.28 -14.22 -50.51
N VAL A 303 -17.86 -15.15 -49.75
CA VAL A 303 -18.72 -14.83 -48.61
C VAL A 303 -17.88 -14.90 -47.35
N THR A 304 -17.78 -13.79 -46.62
CA THR A 304 -17.08 -13.73 -45.33
C THR A 304 -18.07 -13.83 -44.19
N TYR A 305 -17.95 -14.86 -43.38
CA TYR A 305 -18.78 -15.09 -42.19
C TYR A 305 -18.09 -14.51 -40.96
N MET A 306 -18.76 -13.62 -40.25
CA MET A 306 -18.23 -12.86 -39.11
C MET A 306 -18.90 -13.27 -37.79
N SER A 307 -18.12 -13.69 -36.81
CA SER A 307 -18.58 -13.91 -35.43
C SER A 307 -18.13 -12.75 -34.55
N SER A 308 -19.03 -11.78 -34.32
CA SER A 308 -18.61 -10.48 -33.76
C SER A 308 -17.56 -9.85 -34.69
N ASP A 309 -16.46 -9.32 -34.16
CA ASP A 309 -15.42 -8.63 -34.93
C ASP A 309 -14.39 -9.56 -35.62
N SER A 310 -14.50 -10.89 -35.46
CA SER A 310 -13.60 -11.86 -36.09
C SER A 310 -14.22 -12.59 -37.28
N VAL A 311 -13.39 -12.92 -38.28
CA VAL A 311 -13.78 -13.84 -39.35
C VAL A 311 -13.89 -15.25 -38.76
N TYR A 312 -15.06 -15.85 -38.86
CA TYR A 312 -15.35 -17.22 -38.47
C TYR A 312 -15.08 -18.22 -39.60
N ALA A 313 -15.47 -17.86 -40.83
CA ALA A 313 -15.24 -18.67 -42.02
C ALA A 313 -15.26 -17.80 -43.29
N ARG A 314 -14.79 -18.34 -44.40
CA ARG A 314 -15.06 -17.85 -45.75
C ARG A 314 -15.64 -18.97 -46.60
N GLN A 315 -16.56 -18.68 -47.51
CA GLN A 315 -16.99 -19.64 -48.53
C GLN A 315 -16.76 -19.02 -49.91
N VAL A 316 -16.17 -19.79 -50.81
CA VAL A 316 -15.94 -19.38 -52.20
C VAL A 316 -16.99 -20.06 -53.08
N VAL A 317 -17.70 -19.32 -53.92
CA VAL A 317 -18.70 -19.87 -54.85
C VAL A 317 -18.58 -19.27 -56.25
N ARG A 318 -19.14 -19.93 -57.26
CA ARG A 318 -19.24 -19.38 -58.63
C ARG A 318 -20.30 -18.27 -58.68
N SER A 319 -20.13 -17.31 -59.59
CA SER A 319 -21.11 -16.25 -59.82
C SER A 319 -22.47 -16.84 -60.22
N GLY A 320 -23.51 -16.51 -59.45
CA GLY A 320 -24.87 -17.03 -59.62
C GLY A 320 -25.20 -18.32 -58.86
N SER A 321 -24.26 -18.90 -58.11
CA SER A 321 -24.53 -20.02 -57.18
C SER A 321 -25.21 -19.54 -55.90
N THR A 322 -25.96 -20.44 -55.26
CA THR A 322 -26.40 -20.32 -53.85
C THR A 322 -25.26 -20.65 -52.88
N LEU A 323 -25.52 -20.56 -51.57
CA LEU A 323 -24.56 -20.88 -50.52
C LEU A 323 -24.95 -22.15 -49.77
N THR A 324 -23.96 -22.85 -49.23
CA THR A 324 -24.19 -23.87 -48.21
C THR A 324 -23.98 -23.23 -46.84
N ALA A 325 -24.90 -23.43 -45.90
CA ALA A 325 -24.73 -22.90 -44.55
C ALA A 325 -23.46 -23.48 -43.90
N PRO A 326 -22.51 -22.65 -43.44
CA PRO A 326 -21.36 -23.15 -42.68
C PRO A 326 -21.86 -23.65 -41.32
N LYS A 327 -21.04 -24.47 -40.65
CA LYS A 327 -21.31 -24.94 -39.29
C LYS A 327 -21.70 -23.76 -38.39
N ALA A 328 -22.72 -23.93 -37.55
CA ALA A 328 -23.15 -22.87 -36.64
C ALA A 328 -21.99 -22.49 -35.70
N PRO A 329 -21.65 -21.18 -35.58
CA PRO A 329 -20.60 -20.75 -34.68
C PRO A 329 -21.07 -20.94 -33.23
N THR A 330 -20.17 -21.43 -32.38
CA THR A 330 -20.40 -21.47 -30.93
C THR A 330 -19.76 -20.26 -30.26
N LYS A 331 -20.40 -19.73 -29.21
CA LYS A 331 -19.84 -18.68 -28.36
C LYS A 331 -20.36 -18.85 -26.94
N THR A 332 -19.47 -18.77 -25.96
CA THR A 332 -19.83 -18.91 -24.55
C THR A 332 -20.95 -17.93 -24.18
N ASN A 333 -21.99 -18.43 -23.52
CA ASN A 333 -23.13 -17.65 -23.02
C ASN A 333 -23.98 -16.95 -24.10
N ARG A 334 -23.99 -17.45 -25.35
CA ARG A 334 -24.89 -16.97 -26.41
C ARG A 334 -25.32 -18.10 -27.33
N THR A 335 -26.62 -18.17 -27.64
CA THR A 335 -27.16 -19.10 -28.65
C THR A 335 -27.07 -18.45 -30.02
N PHE A 336 -26.53 -19.15 -31.02
CA PHE A 336 -26.56 -18.67 -32.41
C PHE A 336 -27.99 -18.75 -32.96
N ILE A 337 -28.48 -17.68 -33.58
CA ILE A 337 -29.81 -17.64 -34.21
C ILE A 337 -29.67 -17.94 -35.71
N GLU A 338 -28.96 -17.08 -36.43
CA GLU A 338 -28.95 -17.04 -37.90
C GLU A 338 -27.78 -16.21 -38.44
N TRP A 339 -27.52 -16.34 -39.74
CA TRP A 339 -26.64 -15.44 -40.47
C TRP A 339 -27.43 -14.25 -41.02
N ARG A 340 -26.90 -13.03 -40.87
CA ARG A 340 -27.54 -11.79 -41.37
C ARG A 340 -26.64 -11.01 -42.33
N LYS A 341 -27.25 -10.28 -43.26
CA LYS A 341 -26.58 -9.27 -44.11
C LYS A 341 -27.01 -7.89 -43.65
N GLY A 342 -26.20 -7.27 -42.78
CA GLY A 342 -26.66 -6.12 -41.98
C GLY A 342 -27.74 -6.57 -41.00
N ASP A 343 -28.85 -5.84 -40.91
CA ASP A 343 -29.93 -6.16 -39.98
C ASP A 343 -30.86 -7.29 -40.42
N THR A 344 -30.77 -7.74 -41.69
CA THR A 344 -31.71 -8.68 -42.32
C THR A 344 -31.16 -10.11 -42.34
N ALA A 345 -32.01 -11.09 -41.98
CA ALA A 345 -31.73 -12.53 -42.14
C ALA A 345 -31.30 -12.89 -43.57
N TRP A 346 -30.31 -13.78 -43.70
CA TRP A 346 -29.84 -14.24 -45.01
C TRP A 346 -30.54 -15.53 -45.44
N ASP A 347 -31.26 -15.44 -46.56
CA ASP A 347 -31.84 -16.61 -47.25
C ASP A 347 -30.75 -17.30 -48.10
N PHE A 348 -30.45 -18.56 -47.79
CA PHE A 348 -29.42 -19.36 -48.45
C PHE A 348 -29.76 -19.74 -49.90
N GLU A 349 -31.04 -19.68 -50.30
CA GLU A 349 -31.46 -19.79 -51.70
C GLU A 349 -31.14 -18.51 -52.53
N THR A 350 -30.64 -17.45 -51.88
CA THR A 350 -30.18 -16.24 -52.58
C THR A 350 -28.89 -16.50 -53.35
N ARG A 351 -28.95 -16.33 -54.68
CA ARG A 351 -27.79 -16.44 -55.57
C ARG A 351 -26.81 -15.29 -55.36
N VAL A 352 -25.53 -15.62 -55.19
CA VAL A 352 -24.45 -14.65 -54.92
C VAL A 352 -23.84 -14.13 -56.23
N THR A 353 -23.83 -12.80 -56.37
CA THR A 353 -23.41 -12.07 -57.59
C THR A 353 -22.38 -10.97 -57.31
N SER A 354 -21.89 -10.87 -56.08
CA SER A 354 -20.78 -10.03 -55.62
C SER A 354 -20.19 -10.64 -54.35
N ASP A 355 -19.00 -10.21 -53.93
CA ASP A 355 -18.53 -10.47 -52.56
C ASP A 355 -19.53 -9.92 -51.53
N ILE A 356 -19.70 -10.62 -50.41
CA ILE A 356 -20.61 -10.24 -49.32
C ILE A 356 -20.05 -10.63 -47.95
N THR A 357 -20.46 -9.89 -46.92
CA THR A 357 -20.19 -10.23 -45.52
C THR A 357 -21.50 -10.60 -44.82
N LEU A 358 -21.49 -11.70 -44.08
CA LEU A 358 -22.61 -12.16 -43.26
C LEU A 358 -22.19 -12.19 -41.79
N THR A 359 -23.01 -11.65 -40.90
CA THR A 359 -22.75 -11.56 -39.45
C THR A 359 -23.60 -12.57 -38.68
N ALA A 360 -23.02 -13.21 -37.67
CA ALA A 360 -23.73 -14.10 -36.78
C ALA A 360 -24.64 -13.32 -35.83
N ALA A 361 -25.95 -13.56 -35.90
CA ALA A 361 -26.92 -13.10 -34.90
C ALA A 361 -26.91 -14.03 -33.69
N TRP A 362 -27.06 -13.44 -32.50
CA TRP A 362 -26.96 -14.14 -31.22
C TRP A 362 -28.17 -13.82 -30.35
N ASP A 363 -28.75 -14.84 -29.73
CA ASP A 363 -29.74 -14.66 -28.69
C ASP A 363 -29.04 -14.34 -27.36
N THR A 364 -29.54 -13.29 -26.70
CA THR A 364 -29.13 -12.85 -25.36
C THR A 364 -30.32 -12.82 -24.40
N SER A 365 -31.42 -13.49 -24.76
CA SER A 365 -32.67 -13.57 -24.00
C SER A 365 -32.94 -14.96 -23.41
N LEU A 366 -32.27 -16.00 -23.91
CA LEU A 366 -32.32 -17.34 -23.35
C LEU A 366 -31.29 -17.51 -22.21
N LEU A 367 -31.67 -18.28 -21.19
CA LEU A 367 -30.70 -18.89 -20.28
C LEU A 367 -29.94 -19.99 -21.07
N PRO A 368 -28.59 -20.03 -21.03
CA PRO A 368 -27.85 -21.18 -21.54
C PRO A 368 -27.98 -22.35 -20.56
N GLY A 369 -28.06 -23.57 -21.08
CA GLY A 369 -28.43 -24.77 -20.31
C GLY A 369 -29.95 -24.96 -20.19
N SER A 370 -30.38 -26.12 -19.73
CA SER A 370 -31.78 -26.56 -19.64
C SER A 370 -32.36 -26.51 -18.23
N GLY A 371 -31.54 -26.20 -17.21
CA GLY A 371 -31.96 -26.17 -15.82
C GLY A 371 -32.05 -27.57 -15.17
N THR A 372 -31.57 -28.61 -15.85
CA THR A 372 -31.52 -29.98 -15.34
C THR A 372 -30.28 -30.21 -14.46
N SER A 373 -30.23 -31.33 -13.74
CA SER A 373 -29.05 -31.68 -12.93
C SER A 373 -27.80 -32.02 -13.78
N GLU A 374 -27.99 -32.38 -15.05
CA GLU A 374 -26.92 -32.74 -15.99
C GLU A 374 -26.49 -31.53 -16.84
N ASP A 375 -27.42 -30.62 -17.13
CA ASP A 375 -27.21 -29.38 -17.88
C ASP A 375 -27.90 -28.20 -17.16
N PRO A 376 -27.30 -27.70 -16.05
CA PRO A 376 -27.84 -26.62 -15.24
C PRO A 376 -27.70 -25.26 -15.94
N TYR A 377 -28.59 -24.31 -15.57
CA TYR A 377 -28.57 -22.96 -16.13
C TYR A 377 -27.25 -22.23 -15.85
N ARG A 378 -26.63 -21.68 -16.89
CA ARG A 378 -25.31 -21.03 -16.88
C ARG A 378 -25.44 -19.52 -16.69
N ILE A 379 -25.21 -19.06 -15.47
CA ILE A 379 -25.43 -17.68 -15.06
C ILE A 379 -24.10 -16.93 -15.12
N SER A 380 -23.94 -16.15 -16.18
CA SER A 380 -22.73 -15.35 -16.45
C SER A 380 -23.00 -13.84 -16.49
N THR A 381 -24.23 -13.39 -16.27
CA THR A 381 -24.61 -11.97 -16.25
C THR A 381 -25.75 -11.71 -15.27
N ALA A 382 -25.93 -10.44 -14.87
CA ALA A 382 -27.07 -10.00 -14.06
C ALA A 382 -28.41 -10.38 -14.68
N ASP A 383 -28.55 -10.26 -16.01
CA ASP A 383 -29.80 -10.57 -16.70
C ASP A 383 -30.05 -12.09 -16.79
N HIS A 384 -29.01 -12.94 -16.77
CA HIS A 384 -29.21 -14.38 -16.58
C HIS A 384 -29.75 -14.65 -15.15
N LEU A 385 -29.19 -14.01 -14.12
CA LEU A 385 -29.66 -14.21 -12.74
C LEU A 385 -31.11 -13.71 -12.56
N LYS A 386 -31.47 -12.56 -13.16
CA LYS A 386 -32.85 -12.06 -13.24
C LYS A 386 -33.78 -13.06 -13.94
N ARG A 387 -33.38 -13.64 -15.08
CA ARG A 387 -34.17 -14.66 -15.81
C ARG A 387 -34.34 -15.96 -15.03
N PHE A 388 -33.31 -16.45 -14.37
CA PHE A 388 -33.39 -17.64 -13.51
C PHE A 388 -34.39 -17.44 -12.37
N ARG A 389 -34.32 -16.29 -11.68
CA ARG A 389 -35.33 -15.88 -10.69
C ARG A 389 -36.74 -15.91 -11.28
N ASP A 390 -36.94 -15.33 -12.46
CA ASP A 390 -38.26 -15.19 -13.08
C ASP A 390 -38.82 -16.55 -13.54
N ALA A 391 -37.98 -17.47 -14.02
CA ALA A 391 -38.34 -18.84 -14.37
C ALA A 391 -38.75 -19.66 -13.14
N VAL A 392 -37.93 -19.66 -12.09
CA VAL A 392 -38.23 -20.29 -10.79
C VAL A 392 -39.53 -19.71 -10.20
N ASN A 393 -39.71 -18.39 -10.21
CA ASN A 393 -40.92 -17.72 -9.72
C ASN A 393 -42.17 -18.00 -10.56
N SER A 394 -42.02 -18.56 -11.77
CA SER A 394 -43.13 -18.87 -12.69
C SER A 394 -43.54 -20.35 -12.71
N GLY A 395 -42.74 -21.25 -12.12
CA GLY A 395 -43.06 -22.68 -12.08
C GLY A 395 -41.85 -23.61 -11.93
N GLU A 396 -40.65 -23.16 -12.27
CA GLU A 396 -39.46 -24.03 -12.41
C GLU A 396 -38.73 -24.24 -11.07
N TYR A 397 -39.47 -24.63 -10.03
CA TYR A 397 -38.97 -24.68 -8.64
C TYR A 397 -37.76 -25.62 -8.44
N GLY A 398 -37.63 -26.64 -9.29
CA GLY A 398 -36.51 -27.59 -9.27
C GLY A 398 -35.31 -27.20 -10.13
N ALA A 399 -35.33 -26.06 -10.83
CA ALA A 399 -34.29 -25.71 -11.79
C ALA A 399 -32.90 -25.58 -11.13
N HIS A 400 -31.93 -26.31 -11.67
CA HIS A 400 -30.53 -26.23 -11.25
C HIS A 400 -29.82 -25.08 -11.99
N ALA A 401 -28.90 -24.40 -11.30
CA ALA A 401 -28.11 -23.32 -11.88
C ALA A 401 -26.69 -23.26 -11.32
N VAL A 402 -25.77 -22.73 -12.10
CA VAL A 402 -24.38 -22.46 -11.71
C VAL A 402 -23.96 -21.06 -12.15
N LEU A 403 -23.26 -20.31 -11.29
CA LEU A 403 -22.58 -19.08 -11.68
C LEU A 403 -21.24 -19.40 -12.35
N ASP A 404 -20.94 -18.75 -13.48
CA ASP A 404 -19.62 -18.85 -14.14
C ASP A 404 -18.75 -17.57 -13.97
N ASN A 405 -19.31 -16.52 -13.37
CA ASN A 405 -18.71 -15.21 -13.18
C ASN A 405 -19.28 -14.54 -11.93
N ASP A 406 -18.58 -13.53 -11.40
CA ASP A 406 -19.16 -12.61 -10.43
C ASP A 406 -20.27 -11.77 -11.09
N ILE A 407 -21.37 -11.53 -10.37
CA ILE A 407 -22.59 -10.91 -10.88
C ILE A 407 -22.88 -9.63 -10.12
N ASP A 408 -22.79 -8.46 -10.78
CA ASP A 408 -23.27 -7.19 -10.23
C ASP A 408 -24.72 -6.92 -10.67
N LEU A 409 -25.64 -6.86 -9.71
CA LEU A 409 -27.05 -6.53 -9.91
C LEU A 409 -27.30 -5.00 -9.99
N GLY A 410 -26.25 -4.17 -9.90
CA GLY A 410 -26.32 -2.72 -10.13
C GLY A 410 -27.07 -1.92 -9.07
N SER A 411 -27.38 -2.54 -7.92
CA SER A 411 -28.33 -2.00 -6.93
C SER A 411 -29.76 -1.81 -7.47
N GLU A 412 -30.14 -2.54 -8.52
CA GLU A 412 -31.53 -2.65 -8.98
C GLU A 412 -32.41 -3.35 -7.93
N ALA A 413 -33.68 -2.96 -7.84
CA ALA A 413 -34.63 -3.54 -6.89
C ALA A 413 -34.86 -5.04 -7.18
N TRP A 414 -34.50 -5.90 -6.22
CA TRP A 414 -34.56 -7.35 -6.35
C TRP A 414 -35.81 -7.94 -5.67
N THR A 415 -36.62 -8.65 -6.45
CA THR A 415 -37.62 -9.59 -5.93
C THR A 415 -36.91 -10.89 -5.56
N PRO A 416 -37.10 -11.47 -4.35
CA PRO A 416 -36.50 -12.74 -3.99
C PRO A 416 -36.85 -13.89 -4.96
N ILE A 417 -35.97 -14.88 -5.07
CA ILE A 417 -36.24 -16.17 -5.72
C ILE A 417 -37.12 -17.00 -4.79
N MET A 418 -38.32 -17.41 -5.23
CA MET A 418 -39.41 -17.90 -4.38
C MET A 418 -39.75 -16.95 -3.22
N PRO A 419 -40.36 -15.77 -3.48
CA PRO A 419 -40.70 -14.79 -2.45
C PRO A 419 -41.89 -15.22 -1.58
N ASN A 420 -42.60 -16.28 -1.98
CA ASN A 420 -43.74 -16.85 -1.27
C ASN A 420 -43.66 -18.39 -1.29
N ALA A 421 -44.15 -19.02 -0.22
CA ALA A 421 -44.34 -20.46 -0.15
C ALA A 421 -45.62 -20.87 -0.90
N ILE A 422 -45.59 -21.99 -1.62
CA ILE A 422 -46.76 -22.51 -2.34
C ILE A 422 -47.34 -23.68 -1.55
N SER A 423 -48.52 -23.50 -0.95
CA SER A 423 -49.25 -24.57 -0.26
C SER A 423 -50.28 -25.22 -1.19
N THR A 424 -50.13 -26.52 -1.45
CA THR A 424 -51.26 -27.39 -1.82
C THR A 424 -51.91 -27.95 -0.55
N GLU A 425 -52.95 -28.78 -0.68
CA GLU A 425 -53.70 -29.29 0.49
C GLU A 425 -52.83 -30.16 1.44
N ASP A 426 -51.81 -30.85 0.93
CA ASP A 426 -50.93 -31.75 1.70
C ASP A 426 -49.45 -31.29 1.81
N THR A 427 -49.00 -30.31 1.02
CA THR A 427 -47.56 -29.97 0.90
C THR A 427 -47.29 -28.49 0.72
N VAL A 428 -46.20 -28.01 1.33
CA VAL A 428 -45.64 -26.66 1.11
C VAL A 428 -44.38 -26.77 0.27
N PHE A 429 -44.33 -26.05 -0.84
CA PHE A 429 -43.21 -26.01 -1.77
C PHE A 429 -42.49 -24.65 -1.75
N GLY A 430 -41.19 -24.71 -1.97
CA GLY A 430 -40.31 -23.57 -2.26
C GLY A 430 -39.34 -23.94 -3.38
N TYR A 431 -38.24 -23.21 -3.53
CA TYR A 431 -37.17 -23.62 -4.44
C TYR A 431 -36.55 -24.92 -3.94
N CYS A 432 -36.41 -25.92 -4.82
CA CYS A 432 -35.94 -27.28 -4.53
C CYS A 432 -34.77 -27.76 -5.42
N GLY A 433 -34.27 -26.90 -6.33
CA GLY A 433 -33.09 -27.19 -7.16
C GLY A 433 -31.75 -27.06 -6.43
N ILE A 434 -30.66 -27.13 -7.21
CA ILE A 434 -29.30 -26.80 -6.73
C ILE A 434 -28.87 -25.46 -7.35
N PHE A 435 -28.52 -24.49 -6.53
CA PHE A 435 -27.87 -23.25 -6.95
C PHE A 435 -26.41 -23.26 -6.50
N ASP A 436 -25.50 -23.41 -7.46
CA ASP A 436 -24.06 -23.44 -7.22
C ASP A 436 -23.43 -22.09 -7.58
N GLY A 437 -22.96 -21.35 -6.59
CA GLY A 437 -22.25 -20.09 -6.79
C GLY A 437 -20.89 -20.24 -7.45
N GLY A 438 -20.33 -21.46 -7.60
CA GLY A 438 -19.04 -21.68 -8.27
C GLY A 438 -17.81 -21.06 -7.57
N GLY A 439 -17.99 -20.45 -6.40
CA GLY A 439 -17.01 -19.60 -5.72
C GLY A 439 -17.19 -18.09 -5.98
N HIS A 440 -18.18 -17.71 -6.79
CA HIS A 440 -18.44 -16.34 -7.23
C HIS A 440 -19.26 -15.50 -6.25
N THR A 441 -19.22 -14.19 -6.48
CA THR A 441 -19.95 -13.18 -5.71
C THR A 441 -21.13 -12.61 -6.49
N VAL A 442 -22.31 -12.61 -5.88
CA VAL A 442 -23.43 -11.74 -6.27
C VAL A 442 -23.30 -10.42 -5.49
N SER A 443 -23.25 -9.32 -6.21
CA SER A 443 -23.06 -7.97 -5.66
C SER A 443 -24.16 -7.02 -6.12
N GLY A 444 -24.28 -5.86 -5.46
CA GLY A 444 -25.34 -4.91 -5.76
C GLY A 444 -26.76 -5.43 -5.45
N LEU A 445 -26.92 -6.41 -4.55
CA LEU A 445 -28.25 -6.89 -4.17
C LEU A 445 -29.02 -5.78 -3.40
N ALA A 446 -30.21 -5.40 -3.86
CA ALA A 446 -31.04 -4.40 -3.19
C ALA A 446 -32.48 -4.91 -2.99
N VAL A 447 -32.74 -5.53 -1.84
CA VAL A 447 -34.08 -6.03 -1.47
C VAL A 447 -34.70 -5.11 -0.42
N SER A 448 -35.91 -4.61 -0.69
CA SER A 448 -36.77 -3.97 0.29
C SER A 448 -38.20 -4.46 0.08
N SER A 449 -38.74 -5.23 1.02
CA SER A 449 -39.94 -6.04 0.80
C SER A 449 -40.90 -6.03 2.00
N ASP A 450 -42.19 -6.16 1.73
CA ASP A 450 -43.28 -6.39 2.69
C ASP A 450 -43.71 -7.87 2.76
N GLN A 451 -43.06 -8.75 2.01
CA GLN A 451 -43.33 -10.19 2.01
C GLN A 451 -42.81 -10.86 3.29
N GLU A 452 -43.24 -12.09 3.53
CA GLU A 452 -42.85 -12.85 4.73
C GLU A 452 -41.44 -13.48 4.59
N TYR A 453 -40.97 -13.69 3.36
CA TYR A 453 -39.74 -14.41 3.02
C TYR A 453 -38.82 -13.52 2.19
N VAL A 454 -37.68 -13.10 2.76
CA VAL A 454 -36.87 -12.01 2.20
C VAL A 454 -35.38 -12.38 2.19
N GLY A 455 -34.74 -12.22 1.03
CA GLY A 455 -33.33 -12.52 0.78
C GLY A 455 -33.03 -12.51 -0.72
N LEU A 456 -31.85 -13.02 -1.14
CA LEU A 456 -31.63 -13.40 -2.54
C LEU A 456 -32.67 -14.46 -2.97
N PHE A 457 -32.83 -15.47 -2.10
CA PHE A 457 -33.94 -16.42 -2.07
C PHE A 457 -34.91 -16.07 -0.92
N GLY A 458 -36.21 -16.20 -1.16
CA GLY A 458 -37.23 -16.11 -0.12
C GLY A 458 -37.38 -17.44 0.61
N TYR A 459 -37.85 -18.48 -0.08
CA TYR A 459 -38.16 -19.80 0.50
C TYR A 459 -37.46 -20.94 -0.26
N THR A 460 -36.67 -21.74 0.46
CA THR A 460 -36.13 -23.02 -0.04
C THR A 460 -36.78 -24.21 0.66
N SER A 461 -37.08 -25.27 -0.10
CA SER A 461 -37.54 -26.58 0.41
C SER A 461 -36.70 -27.67 -0.25
N ASP A 462 -35.93 -28.42 0.54
CA ASP A 462 -35.12 -29.56 0.06
C ASP A 462 -34.03 -29.19 -0.99
N ALA A 463 -33.79 -27.89 -1.23
CA ALA A 463 -32.76 -27.37 -2.13
C ALA A 463 -31.35 -27.43 -1.54
N THR A 464 -30.35 -27.23 -2.40
CA THR A 464 -28.97 -26.90 -2.00
C THR A 464 -28.55 -25.55 -2.57
N ILE A 465 -28.18 -24.61 -1.70
CA ILE A 465 -27.54 -23.34 -2.07
C ILE A 465 -26.08 -23.43 -1.63
N ARG A 466 -25.12 -23.23 -2.54
CA ARG A 466 -23.71 -23.39 -2.18
C ARG A 466 -22.71 -22.49 -2.87
N ASN A 467 -21.48 -22.46 -2.35
CA ASN A 467 -20.29 -21.84 -2.96
C ASN A 467 -20.49 -20.37 -3.39
N LEU A 468 -21.23 -19.59 -2.59
CA LEU A 468 -21.80 -18.30 -3.00
C LEU A 468 -21.50 -17.20 -1.97
N THR A 469 -20.92 -16.08 -2.43
CA THR A 469 -20.85 -14.83 -1.63
C THR A 469 -21.93 -13.86 -2.09
N VAL A 470 -22.60 -13.16 -1.16
CA VAL A 470 -23.65 -12.17 -1.49
C VAL A 470 -23.36 -10.84 -0.80
N SER A 471 -23.49 -9.72 -1.52
CA SER A 471 -23.23 -8.36 -1.02
C SER A 471 -24.27 -7.33 -1.49
N GLY A 472 -24.57 -6.35 -0.64
CA GLY A 472 -25.63 -5.36 -0.87
C GLY A 472 -26.45 -5.05 0.40
N SER A 473 -27.77 -4.99 0.27
CA SER A 473 -28.69 -4.74 1.38
C SER A 473 -30.01 -5.53 1.25
N VAL A 474 -30.51 -6.05 2.37
CA VAL A 474 -31.74 -6.84 2.43
C VAL A 474 -32.61 -6.37 3.60
N THR A 475 -33.78 -5.80 3.30
CA THR A 475 -34.71 -5.25 4.29
C THR A 475 -36.10 -5.90 4.18
N GLY A 476 -36.52 -6.60 5.23
CA GLY A 476 -37.90 -7.07 5.39
C GLY A 476 -38.69 -6.15 6.33
N THR A 477 -39.70 -5.48 5.80
CA THR A 477 -40.54 -4.49 6.52
C THR A 477 -41.75 -5.13 7.22
N ASN A 478 -42.05 -6.39 6.94
CA ASN A 478 -43.20 -7.10 7.50
C ASN A 478 -43.02 -7.44 8.99
N GLY A 479 -44.10 -7.30 9.78
CA GLY A 479 -44.16 -7.68 11.21
C GLY A 479 -44.02 -9.18 11.51
N SER A 480 -43.77 -10.01 10.50
CA SER A 480 -43.41 -11.44 10.57
C SER A 480 -42.22 -11.81 9.68
N ALA A 481 -41.53 -10.86 9.05
CA ALA A 481 -40.49 -11.12 8.04
C ALA A 481 -39.36 -12.03 8.57
N LYS A 482 -39.13 -13.15 7.87
CA LYS A 482 -37.90 -13.95 7.97
C LYS A 482 -36.94 -13.45 6.89
N VAL A 483 -35.81 -12.88 7.33
CA VAL A 483 -34.88 -12.13 6.47
C VAL A 483 -33.48 -12.72 6.59
N GLY A 484 -33.01 -13.33 5.51
CA GLY A 484 -31.60 -13.73 5.36
C GLY A 484 -30.93 -12.88 4.29
N GLY A 485 -29.64 -12.60 4.43
CA GLY A 485 -28.85 -12.04 3.32
C GLY A 485 -28.88 -12.94 2.08
N ILE A 486 -28.93 -14.26 2.30
CA ILE A 486 -29.02 -15.28 1.23
C ILE A 486 -30.43 -15.90 1.16
N VAL A 487 -30.98 -16.42 2.27
CA VAL A 487 -32.27 -17.16 2.28
C VAL A 487 -33.22 -16.64 3.38
N GLY A 488 -34.43 -16.23 3.03
CA GLY A 488 -35.45 -15.83 4.02
C GLY A 488 -35.86 -16.96 4.97
N TYR A 489 -36.29 -18.10 4.42
CA TYR A 489 -36.70 -19.30 5.14
C TYR A 489 -36.20 -20.56 4.43
N ALA A 490 -35.59 -21.48 5.18
CA ALA A 490 -35.11 -22.76 4.66
C ALA A 490 -35.80 -23.92 5.36
N TYR A 491 -36.35 -24.85 4.57
CA TYR A 491 -37.00 -26.08 5.02
C TYR A 491 -36.24 -27.29 4.48
N ARG A 492 -35.73 -28.17 5.36
CA ARG A 492 -34.97 -29.39 5.01
C ARG A 492 -33.84 -29.20 3.97
N SER A 493 -33.37 -27.97 3.81
CA SER A 493 -32.44 -27.59 2.74
C SER A 493 -30.97 -27.71 3.21
N THR A 494 -30.03 -27.50 2.30
CA THR A 494 -28.60 -27.33 2.60
C THR A 494 -28.15 -25.95 2.17
N VAL A 495 -27.43 -25.24 3.04
CA VAL A 495 -26.70 -24.01 2.72
C VAL A 495 -25.25 -24.19 3.13
N GLU A 496 -24.35 -24.36 2.16
CA GLU A 496 -22.95 -24.72 2.41
C GLU A 496 -21.96 -23.81 1.67
N ASN A 497 -20.77 -23.54 2.23
CA ASN A 497 -19.76 -22.66 1.61
C ASN A 497 -20.33 -21.29 1.17
N CYS A 498 -21.15 -20.66 2.03
CA CYS A 498 -21.85 -19.41 1.70
C CYS A 498 -21.44 -18.24 2.60
N GLY A 499 -21.27 -17.06 2.01
CA GLY A 499 -20.80 -15.84 2.68
C GLY A 499 -21.75 -14.66 2.54
N ASN A 500 -22.16 -14.03 3.64
CA ASN A 500 -22.92 -12.79 3.59
C ASN A 500 -22.08 -11.56 3.92
N LEU A 501 -22.11 -10.59 3.02
CA LEU A 501 -21.60 -9.23 3.18
C LEU A 501 -22.73 -8.18 3.17
N CYS A 502 -24.00 -8.57 2.99
CA CYS A 502 -25.12 -7.64 2.98
C CYS A 502 -25.43 -7.08 4.39
N THR A 503 -25.81 -5.80 4.47
CA THR A 503 -26.57 -5.30 5.63
C THR A 503 -27.98 -5.90 5.59
N VAL A 504 -28.39 -6.60 6.65
CA VAL A 504 -29.68 -7.28 6.74
C VAL A 504 -30.53 -6.69 7.87
N SER A 505 -31.79 -6.35 7.57
CA SER A 505 -32.72 -5.73 8.52
C SER A 505 -34.11 -6.36 8.44
N GLY A 506 -34.73 -6.68 9.56
CA GLY A 506 -36.07 -7.26 9.61
C GLY A 506 -36.45 -7.82 10.97
N LYS A 507 -37.53 -8.62 11.07
CA LYS A 507 -37.97 -9.14 12.38
C LYS A 507 -37.14 -10.33 12.86
N TYR A 508 -36.97 -11.34 12.01
CA TYR A 508 -36.08 -12.48 12.23
C TYR A 508 -34.94 -12.34 11.22
N ALA A 509 -33.89 -11.61 11.59
CA ALA A 509 -32.86 -11.14 10.66
C ALA A 509 -31.54 -11.89 10.85
N ALA A 510 -30.89 -12.28 9.75
CA ALA A 510 -29.57 -12.92 9.79
C ALA A 510 -28.78 -12.84 8.49
N GLY A 511 -27.48 -13.11 8.56
CA GLY A 511 -26.60 -13.10 7.40
C GLY A 511 -26.94 -14.19 6.37
N ILE A 512 -27.11 -15.44 6.81
CA ILE A 512 -27.29 -16.58 5.89
C ILE A 512 -28.78 -16.94 5.76
N VAL A 513 -29.43 -17.40 6.83
CA VAL A 513 -30.85 -17.83 6.80
C VAL A 513 -31.69 -17.12 7.87
N GLY A 514 -32.75 -16.40 7.48
CA GLY A 514 -33.65 -15.73 8.43
C GLY A 514 -34.31 -16.68 9.42
N HIS A 515 -34.83 -17.81 8.93
CA HIS A 515 -35.37 -18.91 9.74
C HIS A 515 -35.04 -20.27 9.10
N ALA A 516 -34.37 -21.15 9.84
CA ALA A 516 -33.96 -22.47 9.39
C ALA A 516 -34.77 -23.58 10.10
N TYR A 517 -35.39 -24.47 9.33
CA TYR A 517 -36.14 -25.63 9.85
C TYR A 517 -35.57 -26.94 9.30
N ASN A 518 -35.09 -27.83 10.18
CA ASN A 518 -34.43 -29.11 9.82
C ASN A 518 -33.36 -28.98 8.71
N THR A 519 -32.72 -27.82 8.60
CA THR A 519 -31.82 -27.43 7.50
C THR A 519 -30.36 -27.64 7.92
N THR A 520 -29.49 -28.01 6.98
CA THR A 520 -28.04 -28.06 7.18
C THR A 520 -27.42 -26.72 6.80
N ILE A 521 -26.62 -26.14 7.70
CA ILE A 521 -25.87 -24.90 7.47
C ILE A 521 -24.43 -25.16 7.87
N SER A 522 -23.50 -25.04 6.92
CA SER A 522 -22.12 -25.49 7.11
C SER A 522 -21.08 -24.73 6.32
N ALA A 523 -19.88 -24.54 6.88
CA ALA A 523 -18.80 -23.79 6.23
C ALA A 523 -19.25 -22.38 5.77
N CYS A 524 -20.08 -21.69 6.56
CA CYS A 524 -20.71 -20.41 6.20
C CYS A 524 -20.22 -19.24 7.07
N TYR A 525 -20.26 -18.01 6.55
CA TYR A 525 -19.87 -16.83 7.32
C TYR A 525 -20.75 -15.60 7.13
N ASN A 526 -20.82 -14.74 8.15
CA ASN A 526 -21.37 -13.39 8.04
C ASN A 526 -20.36 -12.31 8.39
N ALA A 527 -20.29 -11.28 7.55
CA ALA A 527 -19.52 -10.06 7.77
C ALA A 527 -20.35 -8.76 7.65
N GLY A 528 -21.61 -8.83 7.20
CA GLY A 528 -22.50 -7.67 7.13
C GLY A 528 -23.18 -7.32 8.47
N GLU A 529 -23.67 -6.09 8.63
CA GLU A 529 -24.46 -5.69 9.81
C GLU A 529 -25.84 -6.37 9.79
N ILE A 530 -26.23 -6.98 10.91
CA ILE A 530 -27.54 -7.62 11.10
C ILE A 530 -28.36 -6.81 12.10
N ILE A 531 -29.61 -6.49 11.75
CA ILE A 531 -30.53 -5.68 12.54
C ILE A 531 -31.86 -6.42 12.71
N GLY A 532 -32.00 -7.19 13.80
CA GLY A 532 -33.21 -7.93 14.13
C GLY A 532 -34.15 -7.16 15.06
N GLY A 533 -35.39 -6.98 14.62
CA GLY A 533 -36.46 -6.38 15.41
C GLY A 533 -36.86 -7.27 16.58
N ASN A 534 -37.06 -8.57 16.34
CA ASN A 534 -37.22 -9.57 17.39
C ASN A 534 -35.90 -10.32 17.60
N ASP A 535 -35.60 -11.27 16.72
CA ASP A 535 -34.41 -12.11 16.82
C ASP A 535 -33.39 -11.74 15.75
N ALA A 536 -32.14 -11.61 16.15
CA ALA A 536 -31.00 -11.25 15.33
C ALA A 536 -29.93 -12.35 15.48
N GLY A 537 -29.51 -12.97 14.39
CA GLY A 537 -28.40 -13.94 14.41
C GLY A 537 -27.34 -13.56 13.39
N GLY A 538 -26.05 -13.75 13.70
CA GLY A 538 -25.01 -13.55 12.70
C GLY A 538 -25.27 -14.38 11.44
N LEU A 539 -25.62 -15.66 11.60
CA LEU A 539 -25.88 -16.59 10.50
C LEU A 539 -27.35 -17.02 10.42
N VAL A 540 -28.02 -17.25 11.57
CA VAL A 540 -29.43 -17.69 11.60
C VAL A 540 -30.28 -16.92 12.60
N GLY A 541 -31.41 -16.36 12.17
CA GLY A 541 -32.30 -15.61 13.05
C GLY A 541 -33.03 -16.53 14.04
N TRP A 542 -33.71 -17.55 13.51
CA TRP A 542 -34.36 -18.60 14.29
C TRP A 542 -34.08 -20.00 13.71
N PHE A 543 -33.48 -20.90 14.49
CA PHE A 543 -33.23 -22.30 14.13
C PHE A 543 -34.22 -23.24 14.85
N LYS A 544 -34.81 -24.20 14.12
CA LYS A 544 -35.80 -25.13 14.64
C LYS A 544 -35.68 -26.55 14.06
N GLY A 545 -35.93 -27.55 14.92
CA GLY A 545 -36.08 -28.95 14.51
C GLY A 545 -34.79 -29.76 14.68
N SER A 546 -34.96 -31.03 15.05
CA SER A 546 -33.90 -31.87 15.63
C SER A 546 -33.02 -32.63 14.63
N THR A 547 -33.21 -32.45 13.31
CA THR A 547 -32.40 -33.12 12.27
C THR A 547 -31.55 -32.17 11.44
N GLY A 548 -31.67 -30.86 11.66
CA GLY A 548 -30.79 -29.87 11.04
C GLY A 548 -29.40 -29.89 11.66
N LYS A 549 -28.37 -29.60 10.87
CA LYS A 549 -26.96 -29.58 11.30
C LYS A 549 -26.40 -28.17 11.20
N PHE A 550 -25.57 -27.77 12.15
CA PHE A 550 -24.94 -26.44 12.17
C PHE A 550 -23.46 -26.56 12.54
N TYR A 551 -22.53 -26.35 11.62
CA TYR A 551 -21.10 -26.60 11.90
C TYR A 551 -20.13 -25.79 11.01
N ASP A 552 -18.90 -25.60 11.48
CA ASP A 552 -17.85 -24.82 10.79
C ASP A 552 -18.37 -23.45 10.34
N CYS A 553 -18.78 -22.59 11.28
CA CYS A 553 -19.59 -21.41 10.95
C CYS A 553 -19.20 -20.18 11.77
N TYR A 554 -19.03 -19.01 11.14
CA TYR A 554 -18.47 -17.86 11.85
C TYR A 554 -19.06 -16.48 11.52
N ASN A 555 -19.09 -15.60 12.52
CA ASN A 555 -19.56 -14.23 12.38
C ASN A 555 -18.50 -13.20 12.77
N VAL A 556 -18.37 -12.15 11.94
CA VAL A 556 -17.60 -10.93 12.23
C VAL A 556 -18.42 -9.66 12.10
N GLY A 557 -19.57 -9.71 11.42
CA GLY A 557 -20.48 -8.58 11.31
C GLY A 557 -21.13 -8.23 12.65
N SER A 558 -21.50 -6.97 12.86
CA SER A 558 -22.21 -6.55 14.07
C SER A 558 -23.66 -7.01 14.04
N VAL A 559 -24.11 -7.70 15.09
CA VAL A 559 -25.48 -8.20 15.27
C VAL A 559 -26.20 -7.34 16.30
N ARG A 560 -27.31 -6.70 15.92
CA ARG A 560 -28.14 -5.87 16.80
C ARG A 560 -29.55 -6.42 16.93
N GLY A 561 -29.95 -6.82 18.14
CA GLY A 561 -31.34 -7.14 18.48
C GLY A 561 -32.05 -5.93 19.10
N VAL A 562 -33.37 -5.80 18.87
CA VAL A 562 -34.18 -4.72 19.45
C VAL A 562 -35.06 -5.19 20.61
N SER A 563 -35.87 -6.24 20.45
CA SER A 563 -36.81 -6.71 21.51
C SER A 563 -36.79 -8.21 21.83
N GLY A 564 -35.97 -9.02 21.16
CA GLY A 564 -35.81 -10.46 21.40
C GLY A 564 -34.34 -10.85 21.51
N TYR A 565 -33.96 -12.01 20.98
CA TYR A 565 -32.62 -12.57 21.18
C TYR A 565 -31.62 -12.09 20.13
N ALA A 566 -30.44 -11.63 20.58
CA ALA A 566 -29.32 -11.29 19.72
C ALA A 566 -28.19 -12.32 19.91
N GLY A 567 -27.90 -13.13 18.89
CA GLY A 567 -26.86 -14.16 18.95
C GLY A 567 -25.77 -13.93 17.92
N GLY A 568 -24.51 -14.03 18.34
CA GLY A 568 -23.38 -13.90 17.41
C GLY A 568 -23.42 -14.90 16.24
N ILE A 569 -24.05 -16.07 16.41
CA ILE A 569 -24.20 -17.09 15.37
C ILE A 569 -25.68 -17.39 15.09
N VAL A 570 -26.45 -17.76 16.13
CA VAL A 570 -27.88 -18.05 16.04
C VAL A 570 -28.63 -17.16 17.02
N GLY A 571 -29.62 -16.38 16.57
CA GLY A 571 -30.41 -15.53 17.47
C GLY A 571 -31.16 -16.37 18.50
N ASN A 572 -32.05 -17.23 18.02
CA ASN A 572 -32.86 -18.15 18.80
C ASN A 572 -32.72 -19.59 18.24
N ALA A 573 -32.36 -20.56 19.06
CA ALA A 573 -32.44 -21.99 18.72
C ALA A 573 -33.48 -22.69 19.60
N GLY A 574 -34.38 -23.46 18.97
CA GLY A 574 -35.33 -24.32 19.70
C GLY A 574 -34.72 -25.66 20.12
N VAL A 575 -34.04 -26.31 19.17
CA VAL A 575 -33.14 -27.46 19.36
C VAL A 575 -32.11 -27.35 18.24
N CYS A 576 -30.84 -27.10 18.58
CA CYS A 576 -29.74 -27.02 17.63
C CYS A 576 -28.43 -27.34 18.38
N MET A 577 -27.53 -28.08 17.73
CA MET A 577 -26.15 -28.23 18.21
C MET A 577 -25.19 -27.63 17.19
N ALA A 578 -24.40 -26.65 17.64
CA ALA A 578 -23.47 -25.86 16.84
C ALA A 578 -22.02 -26.28 17.14
N TYR A 579 -21.31 -26.75 16.11
CA TYR A 579 -19.95 -27.30 16.23
C TYR A 579 -18.93 -26.42 15.51
N ASN A 580 -17.70 -26.30 16.02
CA ASN A 580 -16.60 -25.56 15.37
C ASN A 580 -17.01 -24.13 14.94
N CYS A 581 -17.77 -23.42 15.77
CA CYS A 581 -18.30 -22.09 15.43
C CYS A 581 -17.54 -20.97 16.14
N TYR A 582 -17.45 -19.78 15.55
CA TYR A 582 -16.89 -18.64 16.29
C TYR A 582 -17.52 -17.28 15.97
N ASN A 583 -17.67 -16.45 17.01
CA ASN A 583 -18.09 -15.06 16.86
C ASN A 583 -16.99 -14.08 17.27
N ALA A 584 -16.53 -13.26 16.32
CA ALA A 584 -15.66 -12.10 16.55
C ALA A 584 -16.36 -10.75 16.27
N GLY A 585 -17.63 -10.78 15.88
CA GLY A 585 -18.48 -9.60 15.68
C GLY A 585 -19.14 -9.12 16.98
N ALA A 586 -19.44 -7.82 17.06
CA ALA A 586 -20.13 -7.24 18.21
C ALA A 586 -21.60 -7.69 18.27
N VAL A 587 -22.10 -8.03 19.46
CA VAL A 587 -23.52 -8.39 19.68
C VAL A 587 -24.14 -7.36 20.63
N ILE A 588 -25.23 -6.71 20.21
CA ILE A 588 -25.73 -5.44 20.78
C ILE A 588 -27.26 -5.48 20.96
N GLY A 589 -27.76 -5.06 22.12
CA GLY A 589 -29.20 -4.91 22.38
C GLY A 589 -29.95 -6.25 22.52
N GLY A 590 -31.23 -6.18 22.88
CA GLY A 590 -32.04 -7.37 23.20
C GLY A 590 -31.48 -8.19 24.38
N GLU A 591 -31.83 -9.46 24.43
CA GLU A 591 -31.14 -10.47 25.24
C GLU A 591 -29.98 -11.05 24.42
N ALA A 592 -28.76 -10.59 24.72
CA ALA A 592 -27.60 -10.78 23.86
C ALA A 592 -26.65 -11.90 24.32
N TYR A 593 -26.20 -12.73 23.37
CA TYR A 593 -25.38 -13.93 23.57
C TYR A 593 -24.26 -14.03 22.52
N SER A 594 -23.10 -14.56 22.91
CA SER A 594 -21.95 -14.66 21.99
C SER A 594 -22.13 -15.67 20.85
N ILE A 595 -22.86 -16.76 21.07
CA ILE A 595 -23.17 -17.76 20.04
C ILE A 595 -24.69 -17.78 19.81
N GLY A 596 -25.50 -18.02 20.84
CA GLY A 596 -26.96 -17.98 20.68
C GLY A 596 -27.82 -18.44 21.87
N TYR A 597 -29.06 -17.94 21.94
CA TYR A 597 -30.04 -18.43 22.91
C TYR A 597 -30.50 -19.85 22.55
N GLY A 598 -30.65 -20.71 23.57
CA GLY A 598 -31.15 -22.09 23.40
C GLY A 598 -30.27 -23.01 22.53
N THR A 599 -29.05 -22.58 22.21
CA THR A 599 -28.11 -23.32 21.37
C THR A 599 -27.22 -24.19 22.26
N ASP A 600 -27.12 -25.48 21.95
CA ASP A 600 -26.08 -26.35 22.48
C ASP A 600 -24.83 -26.21 21.61
N VAL A 601 -23.65 -26.13 22.22
CA VAL A 601 -22.41 -25.75 21.52
C VAL A 601 -21.26 -26.69 21.86
N GLU A 602 -20.40 -26.92 20.87
CA GLU A 602 -19.18 -27.71 20.99
C GLU A 602 -18.06 -27.07 20.17
N ASN A 603 -16.81 -27.17 20.65
CA ASN A 603 -15.60 -26.62 19.99
C ASN A 603 -15.78 -25.17 19.48
N SER A 604 -16.44 -24.30 20.26
CA SER A 604 -16.92 -23.00 19.79
C SER A 604 -16.44 -21.82 20.65
N TYR A 605 -16.12 -20.71 19.97
CA TYR A 605 -15.28 -19.63 20.48
C TYR A 605 -15.90 -18.24 20.33
N TYR A 606 -15.57 -17.30 21.23
CA TYR A 606 -15.97 -15.91 21.05
C TYR A 606 -14.93 -14.88 21.51
N LEU A 607 -14.93 -13.72 20.85
CA LEU A 607 -14.00 -12.65 21.13
C LEU A 607 -14.33 -11.91 22.44
N LYS A 608 -13.34 -11.85 23.33
CA LYS A 608 -13.39 -11.14 24.62
C LYS A 608 -13.88 -9.70 24.43
N GLY A 609 -15.07 -9.44 24.95
CA GLY A 609 -15.78 -8.16 24.79
C GLY A 609 -17.24 -8.35 24.36
N THR A 610 -17.60 -9.49 23.77
CA THR A 610 -19.00 -9.85 23.49
C THR A 610 -19.70 -10.41 24.74
N PRO A 611 -21.05 -10.38 24.79
CA PRO A 611 -21.85 -10.87 25.93
C PRO A 611 -21.62 -12.37 26.21
N LYS A 612 -21.71 -12.81 27.47
CA LYS A 612 -21.57 -14.24 27.80
C LYS A 612 -22.67 -15.06 27.10
N ASP A 613 -22.34 -16.24 26.62
CA ASP A 613 -23.31 -17.17 26.03
C ASP A 613 -24.25 -17.79 27.09
N TYR A 614 -25.33 -18.44 26.63
CA TYR A 614 -26.37 -19.02 27.49
C TYR A 614 -25.84 -20.19 28.33
N ASN A 615 -24.86 -20.93 27.80
CA ASN A 615 -24.27 -22.12 28.42
C ASN A 615 -22.79 -21.89 28.80
N ASP A 616 -22.22 -22.78 29.63
CA ASP A 616 -20.80 -22.75 30.04
C ASP A 616 -19.88 -23.58 29.11
N ARG A 617 -20.32 -23.98 27.91
CA ARG A 617 -19.55 -24.80 26.94
C ARG A 617 -18.78 -23.97 25.90
N THR A 618 -19.02 -22.65 25.80
CA THR A 618 -18.24 -21.74 24.94
C THR A 618 -16.92 -21.30 25.58
N GLU A 619 -15.82 -21.27 24.82
CA GLU A 619 -14.55 -20.66 25.27
C GLU A 619 -14.41 -19.20 24.82
N VAL A 620 -14.19 -18.28 25.78
CA VAL A 620 -13.76 -16.90 25.47
C VAL A 620 -12.29 -16.88 25.03
N LYS A 621 -11.97 -16.01 24.06
CA LYS A 621 -10.66 -15.85 23.43
C LYS A 621 -10.29 -14.38 23.25
N SER A 622 -9.00 -14.06 23.39
CA SER A 622 -8.44 -12.74 23.11
C SER A 622 -8.37 -12.47 21.60
N ALA A 623 -8.06 -11.24 21.18
CA ALA A 623 -7.87 -10.94 19.76
C ALA A 623 -6.63 -11.64 19.21
N GLU A 624 -5.64 -11.82 20.09
CA GLU A 624 -4.37 -12.47 19.89
C GLU A 624 -4.56 -13.99 19.61
N ASP A 625 -5.34 -14.70 20.44
CA ASP A 625 -5.67 -16.14 20.22
C ASP A 625 -6.34 -16.42 18.86
N PHE A 626 -7.10 -15.44 18.33
CA PHE A 626 -7.73 -15.54 17.02
C PHE A 626 -6.77 -15.23 15.86
N ALA A 627 -5.76 -14.39 16.10
CA ALA A 627 -4.82 -13.94 15.08
C ALA A 627 -3.57 -14.84 14.96
N ASP A 628 -3.10 -15.43 16.06
CA ASP A 628 -1.87 -16.23 16.12
C ASP A 628 -2.01 -17.66 15.57
N GLY A 629 -3.25 -18.16 15.46
CA GLY A 629 -3.58 -19.50 14.97
C GLY A 629 -4.18 -20.42 16.03
N THR A 630 -4.12 -20.07 17.32
CA THR A 630 -4.59 -20.90 18.45
C THR A 630 -6.05 -21.33 18.28
N VAL A 631 -6.94 -20.41 17.89
CA VAL A 631 -8.36 -20.77 17.62
C VAL A 631 -8.52 -21.58 16.34
N LEU A 632 -7.73 -21.30 15.29
CA LEU A 632 -7.77 -22.03 14.02
C LEU A 632 -7.37 -23.50 14.19
N GLU A 633 -6.33 -23.78 14.98
CA GLU A 633 -5.92 -25.15 15.32
C GLU A 633 -7.03 -25.89 16.07
N LYS A 634 -7.69 -25.26 17.04
CA LYS A 634 -8.85 -25.85 17.74
C LYS A 634 -10.02 -26.14 16.81
N LEU A 635 -10.38 -25.19 15.92
CA LEU A 635 -11.46 -25.38 14.92
C LEU A 635 -11.16 -26.54 13.95
N LYS A 636 -9.88 -26.82 13.69
CA LYS A 636 -9.44 -27.98 12.89
C LYS A 636 -9.40 -29.30 13.66
N ILE A 637 -9.36 -29.28 14.99
CA ILE A 637 -9.55 -30.47 15.83
C ILE A 637 -11.04 -30.81 15.79
N ARG A 638 -11.44 -31.56 14.76
CA ARG A 638 -12.76 -32.17 14.61
C ARG A 638 -13.04 -33.05 15.83
N THR A 639 -13.87 -32.60 16.77
CA THR A 639 -14.51 -33.53 17.69
C THR A 639 -15.68 -34.19 16.96
N ASP A 640 -15.40 -35.34 16.34
CA ASP A 640 -16.46 -36.24 15.89
C ASP A 640 -17.27 -36.65 17.13
N SER A 641 -18.49 -36.13 17.26
CA SER A 641 -19.39 -36.31 18.42
C SER A 641 -20.02 -37.72 18.49
N GLY A 642 -19.38 -38.72 17.86
CA GLY A 642 -19.83 -40.10 17.72
C GLY A 642 -20.95 -40.29 16.70
N ASP A 643 -22.00 -39.47 16.78
CA ASP A 643 -23.23 -39.62 15.98
C ASP A 643 -23.19 -38.93 14.61
N TYR A 644 -22.25 -37.99 14.38
CA TYR A 644 -22.20 -37.16 13.17
C TYR A 644 -20.78 -37.05 12.59
N PRO A 645 -20.41 -37.87 11.58
CA PRO A 645 -19.14 -37.67 10.88
C PRO A 645 -19.17 -36.34 10.11
N LEU A 646 -18.15 -35.51 10.34
CA LEU A 646 -17.97 -34.23 9.64
C LEU A 646 -17.32 -34.43 8.25
N PRO A 647 -17.56 -33.52 7.28
CA PRO A 647 -16.92 -33.59 5.96
C PRO A 647 -15.43 -33.20 6.01
N SER A 648 -14.81 -32.95 4.86
CA SER A 648 -13.45 -32.40 4.79
C SER A 648 -13.33 -31.05 5.50
N ASP A 649 -12.14 -30.78 6.08
CA ASP A 649 -11.81 -29.51 6.75
C ASP A 649 -11.95 -28.31 5.80
N PRO A 650 -12.84 -27.33 6.08
CA PRO A 650 -13.01 -26.13 5.27
C PRO A 650 -12.08 -24.98 5.68
N TRP A 651 -11.34 -25.06 6.80
CA TRP A 651 -10.60 -23.94 7.38
C TRP A 651 -9.24 -23.72 6.73
N ALA A 652 -8.92 -22.49 6.34
CA ALA A 652 -7.65 -22.14 5.69
C ALA A 652 -6.42 -22.56 6.52
N ASP A 653 -5.26 -22.73 5.89
CA ASP A 653 -4.05 -23.24 6.56
C ASP A 653 -3.41 -22.24 7.54
N ARG A 654 -3.87 -20.98 7.53
CA ARG A 654 -3.48 -19.92 8.45
C ARG A 654 -4.60 -18.87 8.54
N CYS A 655 -4.65 -18.14 9.64
CA CYS A 655 -5.55 -16.99 9.79
C CYS A 655 -5.23 -15.92 8.72
N GLN A 656 -6.24 -15.15 8.31
CA GLN A 656 -6.14 -14.10 7.29
C GLN A 656 -6.85 -12.84 7.75
N TYR A 657 -6.50 -11.69 7.18
CA TYR A 657 -7.15 -10.42 7.50
C TYR A 657 -8.54 -10.37 6.87
N VAL A 658 -9.54 -10.05 7.69
CA VAL A 658 -10.93 -9.88 7.27
C VAL A 658 -11.28 -8.41 7.39
N ASP A 659 -11.42 -7.72 6.25
CA ASP A 659 -11.52 -6.25 6.19
C ASP A 659 -12.72 -5.70 6.96
N ALA A 660 -13.90 -6.31 6.78
CA ALA A 660 -15.12 -6.00 7.54
C ALA A 660 -15.00 -6.23 9.07
N ALA A 661 -14.00 -6.99 9.52
CA ALA A 661 -13.68 -7.19 10.94
C ALA A 661 -12.57 -6.26 11.44
N GLY A 662 -11.80 -5.62 10.55
CA GLY A 662 -10.61 -4.84 10.87
C GLY A 662 -9.46 -5.64 11.49
N LYS A 663 -9.44 -6.98 11.36
CA LYS A 663 -8.49 -7.85 12.09
C LYS A 663 -8.24 -9.21 11.40
N THR A 664 -7.18 -9.89 11.84
CA THR A 664 -6.78 -11.24 11.39
C THR A 664 -7.55 -12.33 12.16
N LEU A 665 -8.14 -13.28 11.45
CA LEU A 665 -9.05 -14.31 11.99
C LEU A 665 -8.95 -15.65 11.23
N PRO A 666 -9.50 -16.76 11.79
CA PRO A 666 -9.72 -18.01 11.05
C PRO A 666 -10.73 -17.81 9.90
N VAL A 667 -10.41 -18.24 8.69
CA VAL A 667 -11.26 -18.10 7.48
C VAL A 667 -11.34 -19.42 6.72
N PHE A 668 -12.22 -19.54 5.72
CA PHE A 668 -12.33 -20.77 4.92
C PHE A 668 -11.38 -20.81 3.71
N LYS A 669 -11.10 -22.02 3.20
CA LYS A 669 -10.27 -22.28 2.02
C LYS A 669 -10.88 -21.73 0.72
N TRP A 670 -12.20 -21.71 0.62
CA TRP A 670 -12.95 -21.27 -0.56
C TRP A 670 -13.20 -19.76 -0.60
N GLN A 671 -12.89 -19.04 0.49
CA GLN A 671 -13.33 -17.68 0.71
C GLN A 671 -12.57 -16.66 -0.15
N GLY A 672 -13.30 -15.92 -0.98
CA GLY A 672 -12.74 -14.88 -1.85
C GLY A 672 -12.25 -13.63 -1.11
N ALA A 673 -11.41 -12.85 -1.80
CA ALA A 673 -10.82 -11.56 -1.39
C ALA A 673 -9.96 -11.53 -0.10
N THR A 674 -10.07 -12.52 0.80
CA THR A 674 -9.11 -12.71 1.89
C THR A 674 -7.74 -13.05 1.29
N HIS A 675 -6.74 -12.26 1.64
CA HIS A 675 -5.37 -12.44 1.20
C HIS A 675 -4.45 -12.32 2.42
N THR A 676 -3.37 -13.09 2.42
CA THR A 676 -2.46 -13.11 3.55
C THR A 676 -1.59 -11.86 3.53
N HIS A 677 -1.78 -10.97 4.49
CA HIS A 677 -0.98 -9.76 4.64
C HIS A 677 0.50 -10.11 4.85
N SER A 678 1.29 -10.11 3.78
CA SER A 678 2.74 -9.98 3.87
C SER A 678 3.04 -8.62 4.50
N SER A 679 3.80 -8.63 5.60
CA SER A 679 3.97 -7.45 6.43
C SER A 679 4.88 -6.41 5.77
N GLY A 680 4.28 -5.35 5.23
CA GLY A 680 4.95 -4.06 5.11
C GLY A 680 5.46 -3.62 6.48
N GLY A 681 6.61 -2.91 6.51
CA GLY A 681 7.26 -2.52 7.76
C GLY A 681 6.39 -1.62 8.65
N TRP A 682 6.59 -1.68 9.96
CA TRP A 682 5.86 -0.86 10.94
C TRP A 682 5.86 0.64 10.57
N GLN A 683 4.68 1.23 10.59
CA GLN A 683 4.39 2.65 10.43
C GLN A 683 3.97 3.23 11.79
N SER A 684 4.05 4.56 11.95
CA SER A 684 3.61 5.23 13.18
C SER A 684 3.34 6.72 13.00
N ASP A 685 2.49 7.26 13.87
CA ASP A 685 2.36 8.68 14.20
C ASP A 685 2.79 8.93 15.65
N GLU A 686 2.45 10.07 16.25
CA GLU A 686 2.83 10.41 17.64
C GLU A 686 2.06 9.63 18.72
N ALA A 687 0.87 9.10 18.39
CA ALA A 687 -0.01 8.38 19.30
C ALA A 687 0.05 6.85 19.09
N ASP A 688 0.04 6.43 17.82
CA ASP A 688 -0.16 5.03 17.44
C ASP A 688 0.94 4.50 16.48
N HIS A 689 1.07 3.18 16.45
CA HIS A 689 1.76 2.42 15.39
C HIS A 689 0.80 1.45 14.70
N TRP A 690 1.12 1.06 13.46
CA TRP A 690 0.35 0.10 12.66
C TRP A 690 1.20 -0.54 11.57
N LYS A 691 0.70 -1.59 10.93
CA LYS A 691 1.20 -2.11 9.65
C LYS A 691 0.25 -1.74 8.53
N LYS A 692 0.77 -1.69 7.30
CA LYS A 692 -0.02 -1.52 6.08
C LYS A 692 0.20 -2.72 5.19
N CYS A 693 -0.85 -3.21 4.55
CA CYS A 693 -0.74 -4.29 3.55
C CYS A 693 -0.31 -3.70 2.21
N ASP A 694 0.78 -4.21 1.63
CA ASP A 694 1.31 -3.75 0.34
C ASP A 694 0.38 -4.07 -0.85
N VAL A 695 -0.57 -4.99 -0.67
CA VAL A 695 -1.54 -5.40 -1.72
C VAL A 695 -2.79 -4.52 -1.69
N CYS A 696 -3.49 -4.43 -0.56
CA CYS A 696 -4.79 -3.75 -0.45
C CYS A 696 -4.74 -2.37 0.21
N ASN A 697 -3.57 -1.92 0.69
CA ASN A 697 -3.38 -0.71 1.50
C ASN A 697 -4.13 -0.68 2.86
N ALA A 698 -4.83 -1.74 3.27
CA ALA A 698 -5.50 -1.80 4.56
C ALA A 698 -4.50 -1.64 5.74
N VAL A 699 -4.98 -1.01 6.80
CA VAL A 699 -4.22 -0.74 8.03
C VAL A 699 -4.60 -1.79 9.08
N PHE A 700 -3.61 -2.49 9.61
CA PHE A 700 -3.78 -3.57 10.58
C PHE A 700 -2.74 -3.47 11.71
N ASP A 701 -2.92 -4.24 12.77
CA ASP A 701 -2.13 -4.16 14.01
C ASP A 701 -2.02 -2.71 14.56
N LYS A 702 -3.07 -1.89 14.39
CA LYS A 702 -3.07 -0.51 14.86
C LYS A 702 -3.28 -0.45 16.38
N ALA A 703 -2.30 0.07 17.11
CA ALA A 703 -2.34 0.21 18.56
C ALA A 703 -1.58 1.46 19.04
N ALA A 704 -1.99 1.99 20.19
CA ALA A 704 -1.28 3.06 20.87
C ALA A 704 0.14 2.62 21.27
N HIS A 705 1.10 3.54 21.20
CA HIS A 705 2.48 3.26 21.58
C HIS A 705 2.62 2.88 23.06
N SER A 706 3.40 1.82 23.31
CA SER A 706 3.64 1.28 24.65
C SER A 706 5.08 0.80 24.87
N GLY A 707 5.52 0.79 26.13
CA GLY A 707 6.85 0.36 26.54
C GLY A 707 7.94 1.44 26.43
N GLY A 708 9.14 1.11 26.88
CA GLY A 708 10.26 2.05 26.98
C GLY A 708 10.14 3.02 28.15
N THR A 709 11.02 4.02 28.19
CA THR A 709 11.03 5.09 29.22
C THR A 709 11.62 6.35 28.60
N ALA A 710 10.95 7.48 28.76
CA ALA A 710 11.44 8.77 28.27
C ALA A 710 12.48 9.36 29.23
N THR A 711 13.46 10.08 28.67
CA THR A 711 14.48 10.84 29.39
C THR A 711 14.41 12.31 29.01
N CYS A 712 15.14 13.19 29.70
CA CYS A 712 15.21 14.62 29.35
C CYS A 712 15.97 14.93 28.03
N LYS A 713 16.31 13.91 27.22
CA LYS A 713 16.94 14.03 25.90
C LYS A 713 16.36 13.11 24.83
N GLU A 714 15.88 11.91 25.19
CA GLU A 714 15.22 10.98 24.27
C GLU A 714 13.77 10.69 24.67
N LYS A 715 12.84 10.77 23.71
CA LYS A 715 11.46 10.27 23.81
C LYS A 715 11.46 8.75 24.07
N ALA A 716 10.39 8.22 24.68
CA ALA A 716 10.28 6.78 24.94
C ALA A 716 10.29 5.98 23.62
N LYS A 717 11.03 4.87 23.54
CA LYS A 717 11.03 3.99 22.37
C LYS A 717 9.99 2.88 22.55
N CYS A 718 9.01 2.79 21.67
CA CYS A 718 7.95 1.80 21.76
C CYS A 718 8.50 0.37 21.60
N ALA A 719 8.10 -0.54 22.50
CA ALA A 719 8.58 -1.91 22.53
C ALA A 719 8.07 -2.78 21.36
N VAL A 720 7.05 -2.32 20.62
CA VAL A 720 6.42 -3.07 19.51
C VAL A 720 6.99 -2.68 18.15
N CYS A 721 7.03 -1.37 17.86
CA CYS A 721 7.46 -0.83 16.55
C CYS A 721 8.88 -0.23 16.55
N GLY A 722 9.51 -0.05 17.72
CA GLY A 722 10.84 0.53 17.90
C GLY A 722 10.91 2.07 17.79
N GLN A 723 9.83 2.73 17.41
CA GLN A 723 9.81 4.17 17.13
C GLN A 723 9.75 5.03 18.42
N PRO A 724 10.35 6.24 18.41
CA PRO A 724 10.28 7.18 19.54
C PRO A 724 8.92 7.91 19.61
N TYR A 725 8.31 7.97 20.79
CA TYR A 725 6.96 8.49 21.00
C TYR A 725 6.78 9.21 22.35
N GLY A 726 5.64 9.90 22.51
CA GLY A 726 5.31 10.63 23.75
C GLY A 726 6.17 11.88 23.94
N GLU A 727 6.24 12.40 25.16
CA GLU A 727 7.08 13.56 25.49
C GLU A 727 8.43 13.18 26.10
N LEU A 728 9.34 14.14 26.21
CA LEU A 728 10.58 13.98 26.97
C LEU A 728 10.28 13.80 28.47
N GLY A 729 11.11 12.99 29.14
CA GLY A 729 11.03 12.79 30.58
C GLY A 729 11.38 14.07 31.36
N ALA A 730 10.64 14.33 32.44
CA ALA A 730 10.81 15.54 33.24
C ALA A 730 12.24 15.71 33.79
N HIS A 731 12.69 16.95 33.89
CA HIS A 731 13.98 17.29 34.48
C HIS A 731 13.90 17.25 36.01
N SER A 732 14.81 16.52 36.65
CA SER A 732 15.15 16.76 38.05
C SER A 732 16.32 17.75 38.07
N TRP A 733 16.07 18.99 38.49
CA TRP A 733 17.10 20.03 38.59
C TRP A 733 17.73 20.02 39.98
N GLY A 734 19.07 20.13 40.04
CA GLY A 734 19.78 20.36 41.29
C GLY A 734 19.65 21.81 41.79
N GLU A 735 20.18 22.06 42.99
CA GLU A 735 20.20 23.38 43.62
C GLU A 735 20.95 24.43 42.76
N VAL A 736 20.56 25.69 42.90
CA VAL A 736 21.14 26.81 42.16
C VAL A 736 22.40 27.29 42.89
N ALA A 737 23.52 27.36 42.16
CA ALA A 737 24.76 27.95 42.64
C ALA A 737 24.95 29.37 42.05
N TYR A 738 25.33 30.33 42.89
CA TYR A 738 25.60 31.71 42.50
C TYR A 738 27.10 32.00 42.56
N TYR A 739 27.63 32.64 41.51
CA TYR A 739 29.05 32.97 41.36
C TYR A 739 29.22 34.48 41.14
N TRP A 740 29.92 35.13 42.06
CA TRP A 740 30.20 36.57 42.03
C TRP A 740 31.58 36.86 41.45
N VAL A 741 31.67 37.85 40.55
CA VAL A 741 32.92 38.26 39.89
C VAL A 741 32.99 39.78 39.83
N GLU A 742 34.03 40.37 40.42
CA GLU A 742 34.35 41.80 40.27
C GLU A 742 34.76 42.09 38.82
N THR A 743 34.30 43.21 38.27
CA THR A 743 34.55 43.59 36.89
C THR A 743 35.90 44.30 36.73
N THR A 744 36.21 44.78 35.52
CA THR A 744 37.36 45.67 35.28
C THR A 744 37.19 47.06 35.90
N THR A 745 35.98 47.44 36.33
CA THR A 745 35.74 48.62 37.16
C THR A 745 35.81 48.20 38.63
N PRO A 746 36.73 48.77 39.45
CA PRO A 746 36.82 48.40 40.86
C PRO A 746 35.51 48.68 41.60
N TYR A 747 35.07 47.71 42.40
CA TYR A 747 33.81 47.73 43.13
C TYR A 747 32.54 47.82 42.24
N ASP A 748 32.58 47.30 41.02
CA ASP A 748 31.39 46.88 40.27
C ASP A 748 31.44 45.34 40.08
N PHE A 749 30.30 44.66 40.20
CA PHE A 749 30.24 43.19 40.21
C PHE A 749 29.22 42.63 39.22
N THR A 750 29.45 41.39 38.77
CA THR A 750 28.47 40.54 38.08
C THR A 750 28.16 39.32 38.95
N CYS A 751 26.95 38.78 38.80
CA CYS A 751 26.56 37.51 39.42
C CYS A 751 26.06 36.53 38.35
N THR A 752 26.49 35.27 38.44
CA THR A 752 26.02 34.18 37.57
C THR A 752 25.27 33.14 38.39
N ALA A 753 23.99 32.92 38.11
CA ALA A 753 23.22 31.79 38.59
C ALA A 753 23.43 30.58 37.68
N LYS A 754 23.53 29.38 38.26
CA LYS A 754 23.73 28.11 37.53
C LYS A 754 22.94 26.98 38.18
N ARG A 755 22.28 26.14 37.37
CA ARG A 755 21.73 24.85 37.78
C ARG A 755 22.12 23.72 36.82
N VAL A 756 22.07 22.48 37.30
CA VAL A 756 22.47 21.27 36.55
C VAL A 756 21.37 20.21 36.69
N CYS A 757 21.08 19.45 35.63
CA CYS A 757 20.12 18.35 35.71
C CYS A 757 20.76 17.15 36.44
N GLN A 758 20.09 16.62 37.45
CA GLN A 758 20.53 15.42 38.18
C GLN A 758 20.43 14.15 37.31
N ASN A 759 19.61 14.20 36.25
CA ASN A 759 19.45 13.10 35.29
C ASN A 759 20.51 13.14 34.17
N ASP A 760 21.25 14.25 34.01
CA ASP A 760 22.36 14.41 33.07
C ASP A 760 23.25 15.60 33.50
N GLU A 761 24.42 15.28 34.05
CA GLU A 761 25.41 16.24 34.55
C GLU A 761 25.96 17.20 33.48
N ASN A 762 25.76 16.90 32.19
CA ASN A 762 26.13 17.78 31.07
C ASN A 762 25.00 18.75 30.68
N HIS A 763 23.78 18.57 31.21
CA HIS A 763 22.66 19.47 30.95
C HIS A 763 22.65 20.59 32.00
N VAL A 764 23.23 21.73 31.63
CA VAL A 764 23.48 22.89 32.50
C VAL A 764 22.71 24.10 31.99
N GLU A 765 22.08 24.85 32.89
CA GLU A 765 21.52 26.18 32.61
C GLU A 765 22.25 27.25 33.42
N THR A 766 22.43 28.43 32.83
CA THR A 766 23.12 29.59 33.45
C THR A 766 22.50 30.91 33.01
N GLU A 767 22.40 31.87 33.94
CA GLU A 767 22.14 33.28 33.63
C GLU A 767 23.19 34.16 34.34
N THR A 768 23.74 35.16 33.64
CA THR A 768 24.68 36.14 34.20
C THR A 768 24.07 37.53 34.08
N VAL A 769 24.14 38.31 35.16
CA VAL A 769 23.64 39.69 35.22
C VAL A 769 24.65 40.62 35.89
N ASP A 770 24.64 41.89 35.48
CA ASP A 770 25.30 42.97 36.22
C ASP A 770 24.57 43.19 37.56
N ALA A 771 25.30 43.38 38.65
CA ALA A 771 24.71 43.59 39.96
C ALA A 771 24.55 45.08 40.28
N THR A 772 23.40 45.44 40.83
CA THR A 772 23.14 46.77 41.41
C THR A 772 23.60 46.82 42.85
N TYR A 773 23.99 47.99 43.37
CA TYR A 773 24.33 48.16 44.78
C TYR A 773 23.65 49.36 45.42
N ASP A 774 23.36 49.21 46.72
CA ASP A 774 23.05 50.31 47.62
C ASP A 774 24.30 50.67 48.45
N VAL A 775 24.48 51.96 48.73
CA VAL A 775 25.54 52.44 49.63
C VAL A 775 25.02 52.40 51.07
N VAL A 776 25.52 51.45 51.85
CA VAL A 776 25.20 51.30 53.28
C VAL A 776 25.97 52.34 54.10
N ARG A 777 27.22 52.65 53.72
CA ARG A 777 28.05 53.68 54.33
C ARG A 777 29.07 54.22 53.32
N GLU A 778 29.17 55.53 53.17
CA GLU A 778 30.26 56.15 52.37
C GLU A 778 31.60 56.07 53.13
N PRO A 779 32.74 55.85 52.44
CA PRO A 779 34.06 55.87 53.07
C PRO A 779 34.49 57.30 53.42
N THR A 780 35.09 57.49 54.59
CA THR A 780 35.70 58.75 55.03
C THR A 780 37.23 58.64 55.01
N CYS A 781 37.94 59.68 55.45
CA CYS A 781 39.40 59.61 55.61
C CYS A 781 39.89 58.69 56.75
N LEU A 782 38.99 58.19 57.61
CA LEU A 782 39.32 57.26 58.72
C LEU A 782 38.41 56.03 58.82
N VAL A 783 37.26 56.01 58.14
CA VAL A 783 36.25 54.95 58.27
C VAL A 783 36.00 54.33 56.89
N GLU A 784 36.10 53.01 56.82
CA GLU A 784 35.77 52.24 55.62
C GLU A 784 34.31 52.42 55.21
N GLY A 785 34.02 52.47 53.92
CA GLY A 785 32.66 52.42 53.38
C GLY A 785 32.12 50.99 53.34
N GLN A 786 30.84 50.85 53.05
CA GLN A 786 30.18 49.56 52.83
C GLN A 786 29.13 49.72 51.72
N ARG A 787 29.17 48.79 50.76
CA ARG A 787 28.17 48.64 49.69
C ARG A 787 27.54 47.25 49.79
N TYR A 788 26.26 47.17 49.48
CA TYR A 788 25.47 45.94 49.49
C TYR A 788 24.92 45.70 48.08
N TYR A 789 25.33 44.60 47.46
CA TYR A 789 25.01 44.28 46.06
C TYR A 789 23.87 43.28 45.99
N THR A 790 22.99 43.50 45.02
CA THR A 790 21.87 42.65 44.67
C THR A 790 21.92 42.31 43.18
N ALA A 791 21.65 41.06 42.84
CA ALA A 791 21.51 40.61 41.46
C ALA A 791 20.06 40.19 41.19
N SER A 792 19.52 40.58 40.03
CA SER A 792 18.14 40.28 39.62
C SER A 792 18.13 39.52 38.30
N PHE A 793 17.77 38.24 38.37
CA PHE A 793 17.71 37.32 37.23
C PHE A 793 16.33 37.36 36.54
N LYS A 794 16.27 37.03 35.26
CA LYS A 794 15.01 36.97 34.48
C LYS A 794 14.37 35.59 34.51
N ASN A 795 15.15 34.54 34.79
CA ASN A 795 14.63 33.19 34.90
C ASN A 795 14.04 32.94 36.29
N ASP A 796 12.78 32.53 36.35
CA ASP A 796 12.05 32.22 37.61
C ASP A 796 12.74 31.13 38.46
N TRP A 797 13.65 30.34 37.88
CA TRP A 797 14.43 29.34 38.62
C TRP A 797 15.63 29.91 39.38
N ALA A 798 16.07 31.13 39.08
CA ALA A 798 17.21 31.80 39.72
C ALA A 798 16.78 32.79 40.81
N VAL A 799 15.66 32.52 41.48
CA VAL A 799 15.02 33.42 42.44
C VAL A 799 15.48 33.10 43.87
N GLY A 800 16.28 34.02 44.44
CA GLY A 800 16.70 34.02 45.84
C GLY A 800 18.11 33.44 46.07
N GLY A 801 18.98 34.19 46.74
CA GLY A 801 20.33 33.75 47.12
C GLY A 801 21.51 34.56 46.56
N SER A 802 21.27 35.74 45.97
CA SER A 802 22.32 36.59 45.38
C SER A 802 22.36 37.99 46.00
N GLU A 803 22.89 38.05 47.23
CA GLU A 803 23.24 39.25 47.98
C GLU A 803 24.76 39.20 48.31
N LEU A 804 25.44 40.35 48.33
CA LEU A 804 26.88 40.43 48.65
C LEU A 804 27.23 41.74 49.35
N ASP A 805 27.78 41.67 50.56
CA ASP A 805 28.38 42.82 51.26
C ASP A 805 29.84 43.02 50.82
N VAL A 806 30.24 44.27 50.53
CA VAL A 806 31.63 44.64 50.21
C VAL A 806 32.05 45.88 50.97
N THR A 807 33.14 45.75 51.74
CA THR A 807 33.81 46.86 52.43
C THR A 807 34.65 47.66 51.43
N ILE A 808 34.54 48.99 51.49
CA ILE A 808 35.33 49.92 50.66
C ILE A 808 36.40 50.58 51.55
N PRO A 809 37.69 50.58 51.20
CA PRO A 809 38.73 51.20 52.02
C PRO A 809 38.49 52.68 52.33
N ALA A 810 39.05 53.16 53.44
CA ALA A 810 39.06 54.58 53.79
C ALA A 810 39.88 55.40 52.76
N LEU A 811 39.53 56.68 52.59
CA LEU A 811 40.02 57.56 51.51
C LEU A 811 41.34 58.31 51.79
N ASP A 812 41.98 58.02 52.94
CA ASP A 812 43.09 58.75 53.53
C ASP A 812 42.88 60.28 53.69
N HIS A 813 43.80 60.94 54.40
CA HIS A 813 43.78 62.40 54.57
C HIS A 813 44.35 63.14 53.35
N ASP A 814 43.52 63.97 52.72
CA ASP A 814 43.98 64.97 51.74
C ASP A 814 44.34 66.27 52.48
N TRP A 815 45.57 66.38 52.98
CA TRP A 815 45.99 67.52 53.79
C TRP A 815 46.09 68.84 53.02
N GLY A 816 45.70 69.95 53.64
CA GLY A 816 45.89 71.31 53.15
C GLY A 816 47.28 71.90 53.44
N GLU A 817 47.43 73.19 53.15
CA GLU A 817 48.67 73.96 53.37
C GLU A 817 48.98 74.19 54.86
N TRP A 818 50.27 74.29 55.19
CA TRP A 818 50.74 74.60 56.55
C TRP A 818 50.56 76.09 56.89
N THR A 819 49.79 76.38 57.94
CA THR A 819 49.57 77.74 58.45
C THR A 819 50.34 77.94 59.76
N SER A 820 51.09 79.05 59.87
CA SER A 820 51.86 79.40 61.08
C SER A 820 50.95 79.85 62.22
N ASN A 821 51.03 79.19 63.38
CA ASN A 821 50.23 79.53 64.57
C ASN A 821 50.83 80.69 65.40
N GLY A 822 52.12 81.00 65.19
CA GLY A 822 52.81 82.15 65.82
C GLY A 822 53.33 81.91 67.24
N ASP A 823 53.01 80.77 67.84
CA ASP A 823 53.52 80.28 69.13
C ASP A 823 54.83 79.46 69.01
N GLY A 824 55.21 79.09 67.79
CA GLY A 824 56.27 78.15 67.48
C GLY A 824 55.81 76.86 66.80
N THR A 825 54.51 76.72 66.51
CA THR A 825 53.91 75.60 65.77
C THR A 825 53.29 76.05 64.44
N HIS A 826 52.95 75.08 63.59
CA HIS A 826 52.09 75.27 62.42
C HIS A 826 51.05 74.14 62.34
N THR A 827 49.89 74.45 61.74
CA THR A 827 48.75 73.53 61.60
C THR A 827 48.32 73.42 60.14
N ARG A 828 47.89 72.23 59.72
CA ARG A 828 47.16 72.00 58.46
C ARG A 828 45.87 71.21 58.72
N VAL A 829 44.91 71.34 57.80
CA VAL A 829 43.55 70.78 57.92
C VAL A 829 43.30 69.83 56.75
N CYS A 830 42.56 68.74 56.95
CA CYS A 830 42.18 67.82 55.87
C CYS A 830 41.08 68.45 54.99
N LYS A 831 41.26 68.43 53.66
CA LYS A 831 40.27 68.95 52.70
C LYS A 831 39.00 68.10 52.61
N ARG A 832 39.04 66.85 53.09
CA ARG A 832 37.88 65.94 53.14
C ARG A 832 37.05 66.08 54.41
N ASP A 833 37.63 66.65 55.47
CA ASP A 833 37.03 66.73 56.81
C ASP A 833 37.74 67.85 57.60
N ASP A 834 37.05 68.96 57.80
CA ASP A 834 37.63 70.16 58.43
C ASP A 834 37.85 70.04 59.94
N THR A 835 37.34 68.96 60.56
CA THR A 835 37.61 68.63 61.97
C THR A 835 38.97 67.95 62.15
N HIS A 836 39.49 67.29 61.11
CA HIS A 836 40.79 66.64 61.14
C HIS A 836 41.91 67.64 60.86
N THR A 837 42.72 67.89 61.90
CA THR A 837 43.87 68.81 61.85
C THR A 837 45.15 68.12 62.33
N GLU A 838 46.27 68.49 61.74
CA GLU A 838 47.60 68.06 62.15
C GLU A 838 48.39 69.30 62.58
N THR A 839 49.09 69.25 63.71
CA THR A 839 49.88 70.37 64.25
C THR A 839 51.25 69.89 64.67
N VAL A 840 52.30 70.58 64.22
CA VAL A 840 53.70 70.24 64.51
C VAL A 840 54.54 71.50 64.76
N ASN A 841 55.68 71.31 65.41
CA ASN A 841 56.61 72.39 65.77
C ASN A 841 57.31 72.94 64.52
N CYS A 842 57.48 74.26 64.46
CA CYS A 842 58.27 74.92 63.43
C CYS A 842 59.73 74.44 63.44
N SER A 843 60.30 74.28 62.24
CA SER A 843 61.68 73.81 62.05
C SER A 843 62.43 74.62 60.98
N GLY A 844 63.76 74.59 61.02
CA GLY A 844 64.62 75.27 60.04
C GLY A 844 64.99 76.73 60.35
N GLY A 845 65.88 77.29 59.52
CA GLY A 845 66.39 78.66 59.70
C GLY A 845 67.47 78.81 60.78
N THR A 846 67.85 80.05 61.08
CA THR A 846 68.90 80.38 62.06
C THR A 846 68.58 81.72 62.73
N ALA A 847 68.82 81.82 64.03
CA ALA A 847 68.63 83.05 64.81
C ALA A 847 69.93 83.88 64.91
N THR A 848 69.80 85.16 65.25
CA THR A 848 70.91 86.11 65.44
C THR A 848 70.66 86.98 66.66
N CYS A 849 71.63 87.82 67.06
CA CYS A 849 71.44 88.74 68.18
C CYS A 849 70.38 89.84 67.91
N THR A 850 69.84 89.93 66.69
CA THR A 850 68.78 90.87 66.31
C THR A 850 67.48 90.21 65.84
N GLU A 851 67.48 88.97 65.35
CA GLU A 851 66.29 88.29 64.78
C GLU A 851 66.10 86.84 65.25
N LYS A 852 64.83 86.42 65.26
CA LYS A 852 64.39 85.02 65.45
C LYS A 852 64.51 84.23 64.15
N ALA A 853 64.61 82.89 64.25
CA ALA A 853 64.67 82.00 63.10
C ALA A 853 63.38 82.03 62.26
N THR A 854 63.45 81.63 60.99
CA THR A 854 62.30 81.50 60.08
C THR A 854 62.08 80.02 59.75
N CYS A 855 60.85 79.54 59.98
CA CYS A 855 60.43 78.17 59.70
C CYS A 855 60.42 77.87 58.19
N THR A 856 60.92 76.71 57.78
CA THR A 856 60.97 76.30 56.36
C THR A 856 59.60 75.96 55.78
N ASP A 857 58.68 75.45 56.60
CA ASP A 857 57.46 74.79 56.11
C ASP A 857 56.25 75.75 56.07
N CYS A 858 56.22 76.73 56.98
CA CYS A 858 55.14 77.72 57.09
C CYS A 858 55.59 79.19 56.99
N GLY A 859 56.89 79.46 56.82
CA GLY A 859 57.46 80.81 56.75
C GLY A 859 57.40 81.64 58.05
N GLY A 860 56.83 81.10 59.13
CA GLY A 860 56.68 81.80 60.41
C GLY A 860 58.00 82.07 61.14
N LYS A 861 58.09 83.20 61.85
CA LYS A 861 59.22 83.51 62.74
C LYS A 861 59.06 82.80 64.09
N TYR A 862 60.06 82.06 64.54
CA TYR A 862 59.98 81.24 65.76
C TYR A 862 61.33 81.09 66.50
N GLY A 863 61.30 80.44 67.67
CA GLY A 863 62.45 80.32 68.57
C GLY A 863 62.75 81.63 69.31
N GLU A 864 63.92 81.72 69.95
CA GLU A 864 64.43 82.99 70.50
C GLU A 864 65.56 83.58 69.66
N LYS A 865 65.94 84.82 69.97
CA LYS A 865 67.15 85.45 69.42
C LYS A 865 68.39 84.79 70.01
N ASP A 866 69.43 84.62 69.20
CA ASP A 866 70.71 84.06 69.65
C ASP A 866 71.61 85.20 70.15
N PRO A 867 71.86 85.33 71.48
CA PRO A 867 72.60 86.46 72.02
C PRO A 867 74.08 86.44 71.60
N ASP A 868 74.69 85.26 71.49
CA ASP A 868 76.13 85.08 71.22
C ASP A 868 76.47 85.30 69.74
N ASN A 869 75.51 85.12 68.84
CA ASN A 869 75.65 85.33 67.39
C ASN A 869 75.64 86.82 67.00
N HIS A 870 76.71 87.54 67.39
CA HIS A 870 76.96 88.94 67.08
C HIS A 870 77.50 89.18 65.66
N THR A 871 77.09 90.28 65.01
CA THR A 871 77.50 90.68 63.64
C THR A 871 78.37 91.96 63.57
N GLY A 872 78.74 92.54 64.72
CA GLY A 872 79.43 93.84 64.83
C GLY A 872 80.95 93.78 65.09
N LYS A 873 81.55 94.93 65.40
CA LYS A 873 82.99 95.11 65.74
C LYS A 873 83.17 95.74 67.13
N LYS A 874 84.36 95.67 67.72
CA LYS A 874 84.66 96.25 69.05
C LYS A 874 85.32 97.63 68.96
N GLU A 875 84.86 98.59 69.77
CA GLU A 875 85.30 99.99 69.75
C GLU A 875 85.62 100.52 71.17
N TRP A 876 86.59 101.44 71.28
CA TRP A 876 87.13 101.97 72.55
C TRP A 876 86.70 103.42 72.85
N THR A 877 86.69 103.81 74.12
CA THR A 877 86.56 105.20 74.59
C THR A 877 87.51 105.46 75.76
N ILE A 878 88.36 106.48 75.68
CA ILE A 878 89.40 106.80 76.68
C ILE A 878 89.30 108.28 77.11
N THR A 879 89.54 108.54 78.40
CA THR A 879 89.50 109.86 79.05
C THR A 879 90.71 110.06 79.97
N LYS A 880 90.88 111.26 80.55
CA LYS A 880 92.01 111.56 81.47
C LYS A 880 92.07 110.67 82.72
N THR A 881 90.96 110.04 83.12
CA THR A 881 90.90 109.20 84.33
C THR A 881 90.45 107.76 84.09
N LYS A 882 89.78 107.45 82.96
CA LYS A 882 89.13 106.15 82.69
C LYS A 882 89.14 105.70 81.22
N HIS A 883 88.94 104.39 80.97
CA HIS A 883 88.76 103.76 79.64
C HIS A 883 87.58 102.75 79.61
N GLU A 884 87.06 102.37 78.43
CA GLU A 884 85.90 101.46 78.22
C GLU A 884 85.87 100.88 76.77
N GLN A 885 85.38 99.65 76.52
CA GLN A 885 85.24 99.03 75.17
C GLN A 885 83.88 98.33 74.95
N LYS A 886 83.27 98.41 73.75
CA LYS A 886 81.92 97.83 73.42
C LYS A 886 81.78 97.25 72.01
N TRP A 887 80.79 96.38 71.78
CA TRP A 887 80.38 95.86 70.46
C TRP A 887 79.42 96.80 69.69
N SER A 888 79.60 96.96 68.39
CA SER A 888 78.85 97.91 67.54
C SER A 888 77.46 97.46 67.07
N CYS A 889 77.11 96.17 67.19
CA CYS A 889 75.82 95.63 66.74
C CYS A 889 74.73 95.64 67.84
N CYS A 890 75.13 95.52 69.10
CA CYS A 890 74.25 95.41 70.27
C CYS A 890 74.57 96.42 71.38
N GLY A 891 75.72 97.11 71.34
CA GLY A 891 76.18 98.03 72.38
C GLY A 891 76.81 97.37 73.61
N GLU A 892 76.97 96.04 73.60
CA GLU A 892 77.40 95.26 74.75
C GLU A 892 78.87 95.51 75.15
N ILE A 893 79.12 95.57 76.46
CA ILE A 893 80.39 96.05 77.02
C ILE A 893 81.39 94.90 77.14
N THR A 894 82.57 95.08 76.55
CA THR A 894 83.64 94.07 76.50
C THR A 894 84.86 94.44 77.37
N VAL A 895 85.03 95.71 77.71
CA VAL A 895 85.92 96.18 78.80
C VAL A 895 85.20 97.27 79.58
N ALA A 896 85.09 97.10 80.91
CA ALA A 896 84.32 97.97 81.79
C ALA A 896 84.96 99.35 82.00
N LYS A 897 84.19 100.32 82.52
CA LYS A 897 84.59 101.73 82.65
C LYS A 897 85.47 102.01 83.86
N GLU A 898 86.69 101.49 83.84
CA GLU A 898 87.63 101.49 84.97
C GLU A 898 88.65 102.64 84.93
N SER A 899 89.35 102.84 86.06
CA SER A 899 90.33 103.92 86.24
C SER A 899 91.74 103.48 85.84
N HIS A 900 92.54 104.43 85.34
CA HIS A 900 93.90 104.15 84.88
C HIS A 900 94.84 103.64 85.97
N SER A 901 95.31 102.40 85.84
CA SER A 901 96.44 101.87 86.61
C SER A 901 97.75 102.25 85.90
N PHE A 902 98.55 103.13 86.52
CA PHE A 902 99.77 103.68 85.94
C PHE A 902 101.04 103.16 86.63
N GLY A 903 102.07 102.87 85.82
CA GLY A 903 103.39 102.42 86.27
C GLY A 903 104.23 103.47 87.02
N LYS A 904 105.53 103.18 87.21
CA LYS A 904 106.45 104.04 87.98
C LYS A 904 106.70 105.39 87.30
N TRP A 905 106.79 106.45 88.12
CA TRP A 905 107.15 107.79 87.66
C TRP A 905 108.62 107.89 87.21
N VAL A 906 108.85 108.37 86.00
CA VAL A 906 110.17 108.70 85.44
C VAL A 906 110.38 110.22 85.45
N VAL A 907 111.50 110.71 85.98
CA VAL A 907 111.80 112.17 86.01
C VAL A 907 112.25 112.64 84.61
N THR A 908 111.38 113.35 83.90
CA THR A 908 111.63 113.91 82.57
C THR A 908 112.40 115.23 82.62
N LYS A 909 112.33 115.96 83.74
CA LYS A 909 113.05 117.22 83.95
C LYS A 909 113.38 117.37 85.44
N LYS A 910 114.64 117.60 85.79
CA LYS A 910 115.01 117.80 87.21
C LYS A 910 114.48 119.14 87.70
N ALA A 911 113.99 119.13 88.95
CA ALA A 911 113.71 120.36 89.66
C ALA A 911 114.99 121.15 89.83
N THR A 912 114.82 122.44 89.66
CA THR A 912 115.83 123.43 89.88
C THR A 912 115.20 124.43 90.80
N SER A 913 116.01 125.30 91.31
CA SER A 913 115.63 126.00 92.48
C SER A 913 114.36 127.01 92.22
N LYS A 914 114.15 127.64 91.06
CA LYS A 914 113.24 128.79 90.68
C LYS A 914 112.28 128.26 89.62
N GLN A 915 112.53 127.08 89.06
CA GLN A 915 111.57 126.40 88.21
C GLN A 915 111.49 124.92 88.52
N GLU A 916 110.25 124.46 88.46
CA GLU A 916 109.88 123.09 88.68
C GLU A 916 110.45 122.15 87.61
N GLY A 917 110.75 120.94 88.07
CA GLY A 917 110.99 119.78 87.22
C GLY A 917 109.68 119.16 86.73
N GLU A 918 109.78 118.00 86.12
CA GLU A 918 108.66 117.19 85.61
C GLU A 918 108.98 115.70 85.74
N LYS A 919 107.94 114.89 85.91
CA LYS A 919 107.96 113.43 85.85
C LYS A 919 106.70 112.90 85.16
N THR A 920 106.77 111.72 84.55
CA THR A 920 105.68 111.10 83.77
C THR A 920 105.51 109.61 84.07
N ARG A 921 104.33 109.04 83.78
CA ARG A 921 104.02 107.58 83.86
C ARG A 921 102.90 107.18 82.89
N THR A 922 102.81 105.90 82.52
CA THR A 922 101.86 105.38 81.51
C THR A 922 100.94 104.30 82.10
N CYS A 923 99.71 104.19 81.57
CA CYS A 923 98.70 103.23 81.96
C CYS A 923 98.83 101.90 81.21
N GLU A 924 98.85 100.79 81.94
CA GLU A 924 99.22 99.46 81.42
C GLU A 924 98.10 98.72 80.66
N VAL A 925 96.90 99.31 80.55
CA VAL A 925 95.70 98.70 79.92
C VAL A 925 95.27 99.43 78.63
N CYS A 926 95.62 100.70 78.47
CA CYS A 926 95.15 101.55 77.35
C CYS A 926 96.16 102.63 76.93
N ASP A 927 97.43 102.48 77.31
CA ASP A 927 98.58 103.32 76.95
C ASP A 927 98.49 104.83 77.27
N TYR A 928 97.49 105.25 78.04
CA TYR A 928 97.31 106.66 78.43
C TYR A 928 98.45 107.17 79.34
N VAL A 929 98.97 108.38 79.09
CA VAL A 929 100.15 108.94 79.78
C VAL A 929 99.79 110.12 80.70
N GLU A 930 100.28 110.10 81.93
CA GLU A 930 100.15 111.16 82.93
C GLU A 930 101.48 111.91 83.15
N LYS A 931 101.40 113.22 83.44
CA LYS A 931 102.53 114.11 83.75
C LYS A 931 102.29 114.90 85.04
N ALA A 932 103.35 115.17 85.81
CA ALA A 932 103.31 115.99 87.03
C ALA A 932 104.63 116.76 87.23
N THR A 933 104.58 117.98 87.79
CA THR A 933 105.78 118.78 88.08
C THR A 933 106.48 118.35 89.38
N ILE A 934 107.70 118.86 89.59
CA ILE A 934 108.53 118.62 90.77
C ILE A 934 108.93 119.99 91.35
N PRO A 935 108.50 120.38 92.56
CA PRO A 935 108.65 121.74 93.08
C PRO A 935 110.09 122.29 93.14
N ALA A 936 110.18 123.62 93.10
CA ALA A 936 111.43 124.36 92.99
C ALA A 936 112.08 124.68 94.37
N THR A 937 113.42 124.67 94.45
CA THR A 937 114.27 124.82 95.67
C THR A 937 115.08 126.16 95.89
N GLY A 938 114.89 127.22 95.05
CA GLY A 938 115.53 128.57 94.57
C GLY A 938 116.54 128.89 93.26
N ALA A 939 116.30 128.85 91.79
CA ALA A 939 116.93 128.67 90.24
C ALA A 939 116.31 127.75 88.85
N PRO A 940 116.39 127.81 87.40
CA PRO A 940 115.48 127.18 86.16
C PRO A 940 115.78 125.96 84.97
N ALA A 941 115.17 125.30 83.79
CA ALA A 941 113.99 125.08 82.64
C ALA A 941 113.91 123.84 81.40
N LYS A 942 112.86 123.44 80.43
CA LYS A 942 112.76 122.59 78.98
C LYS A 942 111.53 121.59 78.21
N THR A 943 111.37 121.25 76.79
CA THR A 943 110.81 120.08 75.67
C THR A 943 109.29 119.53 75.04
N GLY A 944 108.69 118.80 73.89
CA GLY A 944 108.68 118.06 72.38
C GLY A 944 107.41 117.02 71.79
N ASP A 945 106.90 116.27 70.60
CA ASP A 945 106.74 115.95 68.97
C ASP A 945 105.77 114.64 68.32
N GLU A 946 105.22 113.97 67.09
CA GLU A 946 104.77 113.85 65.47
C GLU A 946 103.98 112.49 64.63
N SER A 947 103.28 112.31 63.34
CA SER A 947 102.76 110.99 62.40
C SER A 947 101.63 110.81 61.05
N ARG A 948 101.36 109.71 60.06
CA ARG A 948 100.43 109.50 58.64
C ARG A 948 100.04 108.09 57.64
N ILE A 949 98.99 107.82 56.60
CA ILE A 949 98.75 106.83 55.21
C ILE A 949 97.34 106.02 54.48
N GLY A 950 97.07 105.43 53.12
CA GLY A 950 95.85 104.51 52.37
C GLY A 950 95.52 103.97 50.71
N MET A 951 94.53 103.03 50.10
CA MET A 951 94.14 102.42 48.55
C MET A 951 92.84 101.30 48.07
N TRP A 952 92.17 100.58 46.92
CA TRP A 952 91.63 100.29 45.33
C TRP A 952 90.50 98.99 44.86
N ALA A 953 89.79 98.30 43.72
CA ALA A 953 89.33 98.00 42.13
C ALA A 953 88.07 96.89 41.48
N GLY A 954 87.67 96.46 40.11
CA GLY A 954 86.44 95.48 39.43
C GLY A 954 86.07 94.85 37.80
N ILE A 955 84.94 94.04 37.24
CA ILE A 955 84.57 93.26 35.77
C ILE A 955 83.06 92.74 34.96
N LEU A 956 82.74 91.76 33.88
CA LEU A 956 81.49 91.48 32.74
C LEU A 956 80.87 90.04 31.87
N CYS A 957 79.76 89.83 30.89
CA CYS A 957 79.10 88.54 30.00
C CYS A 957 77.93 88.43 28.65
N VAL A 958 77.24 87.28 27.97
CA VAL A 958 76.32 87.00 26.55
C VAL A 958 75.16 85.75 26.04
N SER A 959 74.39 85.51 24.79
CA SER A 959 73.19 84.43 24.24
C SER A 959 72.46 84.05 22.66
N LEU A 960 71.44 83.05 22.18
CA LEU A 960 70.74 82.58 20.69
C LEU A 960 69.42 81.48 20.25
N ALA A 961 68.57 81.27 19.03
CA ALA A 961 67.45 80.11 18.45
C ALA A 961 66.41 79.96 17.00
N GLY A 962 65.63 78.82 16.41
CA GLY A 962 64.29 78.60 15.38
C GLY A 962 63.78 77.46 14.10
N ILE A 963 62.44 76.98 13.59
CA ILE A 963 61.85 76.08 12.25
C ILE A 963 60.21 75.68 11.66
N ILE A 964 59.69 74.79 10.58
CA ILE A 964 58.20 74.51 9.83
C ILE A 964 57.52 73.10 9.20
N ALA A 965 56.15 72.78 9.22
CA ALA A 965 55.15 72.17 8.17
C ALA A 965 53.88 71.28 8.60
N LEU A 966 52.94 70.94 7.67
CA LEU A 966 51.47 71.21 7.72
C LEU A 966 50.54 70.13 7.02
N ALA A 967 49.53 69.58 7.71
CA ALA A 967 48.25 68.99 7.19
C ALA A 967 47.41 68.46 8.39
N ILE A 968 46.46 69.16 9.01
CA ILE A 968 45.36 69.99 8.49
C ILE A 968 44.52 69.27 7.42
N LEU A 969 43.24 69.05 7.78
CA LEU A 969 42.12 68.49 7.00
C LEU A 969 42.09 66.96 6.75
N TYR A 970 40.91 66.39 7.07
CA TYR A 970 40.28 65.19 6.49
C TYR A 970 41.00 63.82 6.63
N GLY A 971 40.50 62.85 7.41
CA GLY A 971 39.40 62.86 8.38
C GLY A 971 38.09 62.16 7.94
N LYS A 972 37.27 61.83 8.96
CA LYS A 972 35.93 61.18 8.92
C LYS A 972 35.85 59.69 8.53
N LYS A 973 35.33 58.95 9.52
CA LYS A 973 34.21 57.99 9.45
C LYS A 973 34.46 56.51 9.09
N HIS A 974 33.68 55.70 9.83
CA HIS A 974 33.26 54.32 9.55
C HIS A 974 34.35 53.25 9.76
N LYS A 975 34.03 52.10 10.39
CA LYS A 975 32.77 51.68 11.05
C LYS A 975 33.08 50.65 12.15
N LYS A 976 32.11 50.52 13.07
CA LYS A 976 31.99 49.51 14.15
C LYS A 976 32.89 48.29 13.99
#